data_AF-A0A0C2G7C8-F1
#
_entry.id   AF-A0A0C2G7C8-F1
#
_cell.length_a   1.000
_cell.length_b   1.000
_cell.length_c   1.000
_cell.angle_alpha   90.00
_cell.angle_beta   90.00
_cell.angle_gamma   90.00
#
_symmetry.space_group_name_H-M   'P 1'
#
loop_
_entity.id
_entity.type
_entity.pdbx_description
1 polymer ?
#
loop_
_entity_poly.entity_id
_entity_poly.type
_entity_poly.pdbx_seq_one_letter_code
_entity_poly.pdbx_strand_id
1 'polypeptide(L)'
;MSTVTATGTERAAEPAAPVERLRALHRGGELARSFPAATDLLRRIPIAELDTVARLFGGLDADEVAEHHPATPAVRVDVCANGTAAELIPLLGAHLARSGMSMRAHSAPYTRDHTRVPWSEPPAEDEGPRLRLLLLDAHAVVEELAVPWDVAAVETALGDLLGRIEALAAAQRAAAGSTLVLNTLPLPARLVDQLVDIGSRTRLGIAWREFNTGLLRIAEAEPGTVAVDTAPILAETGPLYDDRLACYARVHLGTEFLSGYAREVAATVRALSGRARKALALDLDGTLWGGVLGEDGPEGIEVAGGSRGVAYQEFQRVLAQLGAQGVLLTVCSRNETEPVERALSDHPEMALRREDFVALAANRRPKPDNVAEIARLLGLGRDAFVFVDDTATEAGAMRDLLPEVGVVHVAGDPALHPRRLLEEAWFRTLETTEEDRTRRERYRGEARREELRQASGSTVDYLRHLGVEVELLRPAPEAVARLAQLTQRTNQFNLTTERLGADEVRDRLAAPDHWVVAVRSRDRFGEHGVVGAVFARREEDRLTVDNMLLSCRVFDRGIETACLRALLVEAREQGCTEVVGRYRPSPRNGRFAALYTDHGFTERNPGGTADGGAGTRVFAHRLTAAQGCGPDALPDHPDHIRLLSPSRG
;
A
#
# COMPACT_ATOMS: atom_id res chain seq x y z
N MET A 1 -67.96 -32.19 5.17
CA MET A 1 -67.69 -30.85 4.61
C MET A 1 -66.85 -30.09 5.62
N SER A 2 -65.63 -29.62 5.39
CA SER A 2 -64.66 -29.83 4.32
C SER A 2 -63.29 -29.53 4.95
N THR A 3 -62.33 -30.40 4.69
CA THR A 3 -60.88 -30.18 4.57
C THR A 3 -60.42 -28.72 4.45
N VAL A 4 -59.43 -28.32 5.28
CA VAL A 4 -58.29 -27.50 4.82
C VAL A 4 -57.00 -28.12 5.37
N THR A 5 -56.32 -28.80 4.47
CA THR A 5 -54.92 -29.22 4.50
C THR A 5 -54.01 -27.99 4.57
N ALA A 6 -53.24 -27.84 5.65
CA ALA A 6 -52.05 -27.01 5.67
C ALA A 6 -50.88 -27.87 5.17
N THR A 7 -50.52 -27.64 3.91
CA THR A 7 -49.32 -28.14 3.25
C THR A 7 -48.08 -27.80 4.07
N GLY A 8 -47.26 -28.82 4.33
CA GLY A 8 -45.94 -28.66 4.92
C GLY A 8 -45.09 -27.76 4.05
N THR A 9 -44.76 -26.58 4.56
CA THR A 9 -43.57 -25.86 4.16
C THR A 9 -42.39 -26.68 4.68
N GLU A 10 -41.64 -27.29 3.75
CA GLU A 10 -40.27 -27.69 4.00
C GLU A 10 -39.56 -26.51 4.66
N ARG A 11 -39.29 -26.62 5.97
CA ARG A 11 -38.28 -25.79 6.62
C ARG A 11 -36.98 -26.11 5.88
N ALA A 12 -36.57 -25.23 4.97
CA ALA A 12 -35.20 -25.20 4.49
C ALA A 12 -34.30 -25.32 5.72
N ALA A 13 -33.50 -26.38 5.79
CA ALA A 13 -32.58 -26.60 6.89
C ALA A 13 -31.77 -25.33 7.09
N GLU A 14 -31.77 -24.77 8.31
CA GLU A 14 -30.86 -23.69 8.65
C GLU A 14 -29.45 -24.13 8.24
N PRO A 15 -28.71 -23.31 7.47
CA PRO A 15 -27.38 -23.70 7.04
C PRO A 15 -26.53 -23.98 8.27
N ALA A 16 -25.92 -25.17 8.33
CA ALA A 16 -25.03 -25.56 9.42
C ALA A 16 -24.00 -24.46 9.71
N ALA A 17 -23.78 -24.18 10.99
CA ALA A 17 -22.88 -23.10 11.42
C ALA A 17 -21.48 -23.28 10.77
N PRO A 18 -20.77 -22.19 10.41
CA PRO A 18 -19.49 -22.29 9.69
C PRO A 18 -18.49 -23.27 10.31
N VAL A 19 -18.42 -23.30 11.64
CA VAL A 19 -17.58 -24.22 12.43
C VAL A 19 -17.93 -25.70 12.18
N GLU A 20 -19.21 -26.06 12.15
CA GLU A 20 -19.63 -27.45 11.93
C GLU A 20 -19.30 -27.92 10.53
N ARG A 21 -19.44 -27.04 9.55
CA ARG A 21 -19.10 -27.33 8.15
C ARG A 21 -17.60 -27.50 7.95
N LEU A 22 -16.77 -26.68 8.60
CA LEU A 22 -15.32 -26.89 8.63
C LEU A 22 -14.94 -28.23 9.27
N ARG A 23 -15.57 -28.60 10.39
CA ARG A 23 -15.37 -29.90 11.04
C ARG A 23 -15.82 -31.06 10.14
N ALA A 24 -16.85 -30.89 9.33
CA ALA A 24 -17.29 -31.89 8.36
C ALA A 24 -16.25 -32.07 7.23
N LEU A 25 -15.75 -30.98 6.65
CA LEU A 25 -14.69 -31.02 5.64
C LEU A 25 -13.41 -31.69 6.18
N HIS A 26 -13.03 -31.38 7.42
CA HIS A 26 -11.86 -31.99 8.06
C HIS A 26 -12.05 -33.50 8.28
N ARG A 27 -13.19 -33.93 8.83
CA ARG A 27 -13.49 -35.36 9.03
C ARG A 27 -13.57 -36.16 7.72
N GLY A 28 -13.97 -35.51 6.63
CA GLY A 28 -14.01 -36.11 5.30
C GLY A 28 -12.65 -36.13 4.58
N GLY A 29 -11.60 -35.49 5.13
CA GLY A 29 -10.33 -35.32 4.42
C GLY A 29 -10.43 -34.41 3.19
N GLU A 30 -11.40 -33.49 3.17
CA GLU A 30 -11.71 -32.66 2.00
C GLU A 30 -11.21 -31.21 2.13
N LEU A 31 -10.51 -30.87 3.22
CA LEU A 31 -10.05 -29.49 3.47
C LEU A 31 -9.15 -28.96 2.36
N ALA A 32 -8.15 -29.73 1.91
CA ALA A 32 -7.24 -29.30 0.84
C ALA A 32 -8.00 -29.12 -0.49
N ARG A 33 -8.82 -30.12 -0.87
CA ARG A 33 -9.65 -30.07 -2.08
C ARG A 33 -10.68 -28.94 -2.06
N SER A 34 -11.18 -28.57 -0.89
CA SER A 34 -12.19 -27.52 -0.70
C SER A 34 -11.62 -26.24 -0.07
N PHE A 35 -10.32 -25.96 -0.26
CA PHE A 35 -9.62 -24.88 0.43
C PHE A 35 -10.26 -23.49 0.26
N PRO A 36 -10.75 -23.06 -0.92
CA PRO A 36 -11.48 -21.80 -1.07
C PRO A 36 -12.77 -21.75 -0.24
N ALA A 37 -13.52 -22.85 -0.20
CA ALA A 37 -14.73 -22.93 0.62
C ALA A 37 -14.40 -22.91 2.12
N ALA A 38 -13.31 -23.57 2.53
CA ALA A 38 -12.82 -23.51 3.91
C ALA A 38 -12.37 -22.08 4.28
N THR A 39 -11.71 -21.37 3.37
CA THR A 39 -11.34 -19.96 3.52
C THR A 39 -12.56 -19.08 3.76
N ASP A 40 -13.62 -19.25 2.97
CA ASP A 40 -14.85 -18.47 3.12
C ASP A 40 -15.62 -18.79 4.40
N LEU A 41 -15.62 -20.05 4.84
CA LEU A 41 -16.18 -20.44 6.14
C LEU A 41 -15.36 -19.82 7.27
N LEU A 42 -14.02 -19.86 7.19
CA LEU A 42 -13.14 -19.23 8.16
C LEU A 42 -13.46 -17.75 8.27
N ARG A 43 -13.60 -17.00 7.17
CA ARG A 43 -13.94 -15.56 7.13
C ARG A 43 -15.25 -15.20 7.82
N ARG A 44 -16.18 -16.16 7.97
CA ARG A 44 -17.47 -15.99 8.65
C ARG A 44 -17.39 -16.25 10.16
N ILE A 45 -16.31 -16.85 10.66
CA ILE A 45 -16.07 -17.07 12.09
C ILE A 45 -15.48 -15.79 12.70
N PRO A 46 -15.93 -15.32 13.88
CA PRO A 46 -15.27 -14.21 14.57
C PRO A 46 -13.80 -14.53 14.87
N ILE A 47 -12.91 -13.54 14.78
CA ILE A 47 -11.47 -13.75 14.99
C ILE A 47 -11.18 -14.29 16.39
N ALA A 48 -11.90 -13.78 17.39
CA ALA A 48 -11.85 -14.24 18.77
C ALA A 48 -12.22 -15.72 18.96
N GLU A 49 -12.83 -16.38 17.97
CA GLU A 49 -13.23 -17.80 18.02
C GLU A 49 -12.38 -18.69 17.09
N LEU A 50 -11.36 -18.14 16.40
CA LEU A 50 -10.56 -18.89 15.44
C LEU A 50 -9.72 -19.99 16.09
N ASP A 51 -9.32 -19.83 17.34
CA ASP A 51 -8.59 -20.82 18.12
C ASP A 51 -9.39 -22.15 18.25
N THR A 52 -10.72 -22.07 18.32
CA THR A 52 -11.62 -23.23 18.42
C THR A 52 -11.58 -24.16 17.20
N VAL A 53 -11.12 -23.65 16.05
CA VAL A 53 -10.99 -24.38 14.77
C VAL A 53 -9.54 -24.51 14.29
N ALA A 54 -8.59 -23.85 14.95
CA ALA A 54 -7.18 -23.81 14.55
C ALA A 54 -6.56 -25.19 14.35
N ARG A 55 -6.88 -26.14 15.25
CA ARG A 55 -6.37 -27.53 15.19
C ARG A 55 -6.70 -28.24 13.88
N LEU A 56 -7.77 -27.85 13.18
CA LEU A 56 -8.15 -28.42 11.89
C LEU A 56 -7.13 -28.11 10.78
N PHE A 57 -6.33 -27.06 10.95
CA PHE A 57 -5.36 -26.55 9.97
C PHE A 57 -3.90 -26.88 10.33
N GLY A 58 -3.64 -27.48 11.50
CA GLY A 58 -2.28 -27.80 11.93
C GLY A 58 -1.58 -28.89 11.10
N GLY A 59 -2.36 -29.75 10.43
CA GLY A 59 -1.85 -30.82 9.55
C GLY A 59 -2.28 -30.67 8.10
N LEU A 60 -2.76 -29.49 7.69
CA LEU A 60 -3.14 -29.25 6.30
C LEU A 60 -1.87 -29.14 5.44
N ASP A 61 -1.72 -30.07 4.50
CA ASP A 61 -0.58 -30.07 3.58
C ASP A 61 -0.75 -28.98 2.51
N ALA A 62 0.18 -28.03 2.47
CA ALA A 62 0.17 -26.96 1.49
C ALA A 62 0.45 -27.46 0.07
N ASP A 63 1.14 -28.58 -0.10
CA ASP A 63 1.41 -29.18 -1.41
C ASP A 63 0.14 -29.85 -1.95
N GLU A 64 -0.63 -30.55 -1.10
CA GLU A 64 -1.97 -31.06 -1.47
C GLU A 64 -2.95 -29.92 -1.83
N VAL A 65 -2.89 -28.80 -1.10
CA VAL A 65 -3.66 -27.60 -1.46
C VAL A 65 -3.23 -27.07 -2.83
N ALA A 66 -1.93 -27.01 -3.12
CA ALA A 66 -1.42 -26.52 -4.40
C ALA A 66 -1.77 -27.45 -5.58
N GLU A 67 -1.83 -28.77 -5.36
CA GLU A 67 -2.28 -29.75 -6.36
C GLU A 67 -3.72 -29.49 -6.81
N HIS A 68 -4.61 -29.15 -5.86
CA HIS A 68 -6.02 -28.86 -6.15
C HIS A 68 -6.28 -27.40 -6.53
N HIS A 69 -5.48 -26.47 -6.00
CA HIS A 69 -5.64 -25.01 -6.13
C HIS A 69 -4.28 -24.35 -6.40
N PRO A 70 -3.73 -24.45 -7.62
CA PRO A 70 -2.39 -23.96 -7.94
C PRO A 70 -2.25 -22.42 -7.87
N ALA A 71 -3.36 -21.68 -7.86
CA ALA A 71 -3.38 -20.24 -7.64
C ALA A 71 -3.30 -19.86 -6.15
N THR A 72 -3.45 -20.82 -5.24
CA THR A 72 -3.35 -20.58 -3.80
C THR A 72 -1.88 -20.36 -3.43
N PRO A 73 -1.54 -19.23 -2.79
CA PRO A 73 -0.18 -18.93 -2.38
C PRO A 73 0.20 -19.79 -1.19
N ALA A 74 1.38 -20.36 -1.24
CA ALA A 74 1.98 -21.04 -0.11
C ALA A 74 3.06 -20.15 0.54
N VAL A 75 3.08 -20.16 1.87
CA VAL A 75 4.04 -19.42 2.69
C VAL A 75 4.86 -20.45 3.47
N ARG A 76 6.18 -20.31 3.47
CA ARG A 76 7.04 -21.15 4.31
C ARG A 76 7.31 -20.46 5.63
N VAL A 77 7.08 -21.18 6.72
CA VAL A 77 7.28 -20.67 8.08
C VAL A 77 8.13 -21.67 8.85
N ASP A 78 9.36 -21.26 9.15
CA ASP A 78 10.22 -21.95 10.11
C ASP A 78 10.00 -21.35 11.50
N VAL A 79 9.58 -22.16 12.46
CA VAL A 79 9.39 -21.75 13.85
C VAL A 79 10.50 -22.32 14.70
N CYS A 80 11.23 -21.44 15.38
CA CYS A 80 12.14 -21.78 16.46
C CYS A 80 11.67 -21.08 17.73
N ALA A 81 11.49 -21.84 18.81
CA ALA A 81 11.08 -21.30 20.10
C ALA A 81 12.07 -21.70 21.21
N ASN A 82 12.15 -20.87 22.25
CA ASN A 82 12.85 -21.20 23.49
C ASN A 82 11.95 -21.95 24.51
N GLY A 83 10.75 -22.36 24.10
CA GLY A 83 9.76 -23.03 24.95
C GLY A 83 8.76 -23.84 24.12
N THR A 84 7.69 -24.32 24.76
CA THR A 84 6.64 -25.07 24.06
C THR A 84 5.83 -24.13 23.16
N ALA A 85 5.94 -24.33 21.83
CA ALA A 85 5.24 -23.52 20.82
C ALA A 85 4.36 -24.34 19.86
N ALA A 86 4.05 -25.58 20.21
CA ALA A 86 3.34 -26.52 19.32
C ALA A 86 1.96 -26.01 18.87
N GLU A 87 1.29 -25.17 19.67
CA GLU A 87 -0.01 -24.59 19.31
C GLU A 87 0.08 -23.44 18.30
N LEU A 88 1.27 -22.83 18.11
CA LEU A 88 1.43 -21.71 17.19
C LEU A 88 1.16 -22.11 15.73
N ILE A 89 1.62 -23.29 15.31
CA ILE A 89 1.46 -23.77 13.92
C ILE A 89 -0.03 -23.86 13.53
N PRO A 90 -0.91 -24.57 14.25
CA PRO A 90 -2.34 -24.60 13.90
C PRO A 90 -3.01 -23.23 13.95
N LEU A 91 -2.66 -22.38 14.94
CA LEU A 91 -3.19 -21.01 15.04
C LEU A 91 -2.81 -20.17 13.82
N LEU A 92 -1.52 -20.15 13.46
CA LEU A 92 -1.01 -19.43 12.30
C LEU A 92 -1.60 -19.98 11.00
N GLY A 93 -1.71 -21.30 10.88
CA GLY A 93 -2.34 -21.96 9.74
C GLY A 93 -3.78 -21.50 9.51
N ALA A 94 -4.58 -21.38 10.57
CA ALA A 94 -5.95 -20.89 10.46
C ALA A 94 -6.04 -19.41 10.06
N HIS A 95 -5.19 -18.53 10.61
CA HIS A 95 -5.14 -17.12 10.22
C HIS A 95 -4.67 -16.93 8.76
N LEU A 96 -3.71 -17.72 8.30
CA LEU A 96 -3.24 -17.70 6.91
C LEU A 96 -4.32 -18.26 5.97
N ALA A 97 -4.95 -19.39 6.32
CA ALA A 97 -6.02 -19.97 5.53
C ALA A 97 -7.22 -19.01 5.41
N ARG A 98 -7.57 -18.29 6.47
CA ARG A 98 -8.59 -17.24 6.44
C ARG A 98 -8.24 -16.09 5.47
N SER A 99 -6.94 -15.81 5.33
CA SER A 99 -6.40 -14.86 4.35
C SER A 99 -6.25 -15.45 2.94
N GLY A 100 -6.63 -16.71 2.73
CA GLY A 100 -6.55 -17.42 1.45
C GLY A 100 -5.14 -17.92 1.09
N MET A 101 -4.28 -18.14 2.09
CA MET A 101 -2.91 -18.63 1.91
C MET A 101 -2.72 -19.97 2.63
N SER A 102 -2.03 -20.91 1.99
CA SER A 102 -1.59 -22.16 2.62
C SER A 102 -0.22 -21.98 3.28
N MET A 103 0.12 -22.86 4.22
CA MET A 103 1.34 -22.75 5.02
C MET A 103 2.15 -24.05 4.97
N ARG A 104 3.42 -23.95 4.59
CA ARG A 104 4.43 -24.99 4.81
C ARG A 104 5.15 -24.68 6.12
N ALA A 105 4.74 -25.34 7.20
CA ALA A 105 5.36 -25.14 8.50
C ALA A 105 6.50 -26.14 8.73
N HIS A 106 7.59 -25.66 9.29
CA HIS A 106 8.68 -26.47 9.84
C HIS A 106 8.97 -26.01 11.26
N SER A 107 9.04 -26.96 12.20
CA SER A 107 9.44 -26.69 13.58
C SER A 107 10.91 -27.04 13.73
N ALA A 108 11.75 -26.03 13.94
CA ALA A 108 13.13 -26.25 14.32
C ALA A 108 13.20 -26.83 15.75
N PRO A 109 14.23 -27.63 16.08
CA PRO A 109 14.49 -28.03 17.46
C PRO A 109 14.65 -26.82 18.38
N TYR A 110 14.26 -26.98 19.64
CA TYR A 110 14.55 -26.00 20.70
C TYR A 110 16.05 -25.67 20.72
N THR A 111 16.40 -24.39 20.77
CA THR A 111 17.78 -23.92 20.93
C THR A 111 17.89 -22.87 22.02
N ARG A 112 18.95 -22.99 22.84
CA ARG A 112 19.44 -21.93 23.74
C ARG A 112 20.49 -21.05 23.06
N ASP A 113 21.14 -21.58 22.02
CA ASP A 113 22.06 -20.82 21.20
C ASP A 113 21.28 -20.11 20.09
N HIS A 114 20.84 -18.89 20.40
CA HIS A 114 20.15 -18.03 19.46
C HIS A 114 21.07 -17.46 18.36
N THR A 115 22.39 -17.67 18.44
CA THR A 115 23.32 -17.25 17.36
C THR A 115 23.33 -18.23 16.19
N ARG A 116 22.91 -19.48 16.41
CA ARG A 116 22.93 -20.58 15.43
C ARG A 116 21.65 -21.39 15.49
N VAL A 117 20.56 -20.79 15.02
CA VAL A 117 19.30 -21.49 14.85
C VAL A 117 19.40 -22.43 13.63
N PRO A 118 19.07 -23.73 13.77
CA PRO A 118 19.11 -24.70 12.67
C PRO A 118 17.87 -24.53 11.79
N TRP A 119 17.82 -23.45 11.02
CA TRP A 119 16.77 -23.22 10.03
C TRP A 119 16.78 -24.31 8.97
N SER A 120 15.61 -24.66 8.44
CA SER A 120 15.56 -25.56 7.29
C SER A 120 16.21 -24.91 6.06
N GLU A 121 16.98 -25.69 5.29
CA GLU A 121 17.43 -25.25 3.97
C GLU A 121 16.29 -25.50 2.96
N PRO A 122 15.80 -24.46 2.27
CA PRO A 122 14.68 -24.63 1.35
C PRO A 122 15.12 -25.33 0.05
N PRO A 123 14.21 -26.07 -0.61
CA PRO A 123 14.41 -26.50 -2.00
C PRO A 123 14.60 -25.27 -2.90
N ALA A 124 15.44 -25.39 -3.94
CA ALA A 124 15.79 -24.29 -4.84
C ALA A 124 14.60 -23.70 -5.64
N GLU A 125 13.48 -24.43 -5.72
CA GLU A 125 12.31 -24.13 -6.57
C GLU A 125 11.18 -23.38 -5.83
N ASP A 126 11.33 -23.04 -4.54
CA ASP A 126 10.27 -22.42 -3.72
C ASP A 126 10.30 -20.87 -3.84
N GLU A 127 9.37 -20.30 -4.59
CA GLU A 127 9.28 -18.84 -4.89
C GLU A 127 8.43 -18.03 -3.88
N GLY A 128 7.81 -18.67 -2.88
CA GLY A 128 6.93 -18.01 -1.90
C GLY A 128 7.67 -17.22 -0.80
N PRO A 129 6.98 -16.34 -0.05
CA PRO A 129 7.58 -15.65 1.10
C PRO A 129 8.02 -16.66 2.16
N ARG A 130 9.21 -16.43 2.71
CA ARG A 130 9.83 -17.29 3.73
C ARG A 130 10.00 -16.52 5.03
N LEU A 131 9.46 -17.07 6.11
CA LEU A 131 9.55 -16.47 7.43
C LEU A 131 10.31 -17.39 8.38
N ARG A 132 11.20 -16.80 9.17
CA ARG A 132 11.94 -17.45 10.26
C ARG A 132 11.50 -16.80 11.56
N LEU A 133 10.66 -17.49 12.32
CA LEU A 133 10.10 -16.99 13.58
C LEU A 133 11.01 -17.45 14.71
N LEU A 134 11.60 -16.49 15.42
CA LEU A 134 12.23 -16.72 16.71
C LEU A 134 11.26 -16.30 17.80
N LEU A 135 10.51 -17.27 18.33
CA LEU A 135 9.57 -17.07 19.42
C LEU A 135 10.30 -17.12 20.76
N LEU A 136 10.33 -15.99 21.44
CA LEU A 136 11.00 -15.80 22.73
C LEU A 136 9.98 -15.65 23.86
N ASP A 137 10.26 -16.29 24.97
CA ASP A 137 9.61 -16.06 26.25
C ASP A 137 10.64 -15.69 27.33
N ALA A 138 10.16 -15.30 28.52
CA ALA A 138 11.02 -14.85 29.62
C ALA A 138 12.02 -15.92 30.12
N HIS A 139 11.83 -17.21 29.83
CA HIS A 139 12.75 -18.27 30.22
C HIS A 139 14.08 -18.19 29.46
N ALA A 140 14.13 -17.51 28.31
CA ALA A 140 15.40 -17.18 27.64
C ALA A 140 16.35 -16.35 28.53
N VAL A 141 15.80 -15.69 29.55
CA VAL A 141 16.54 -14.91 30.55
C VAL A 141 16.60 -15.66 31.88
N VAL A 142 15.45 -16.16 32.36
CA VAL A 142 15.34 -16.77 33.70
C VAL A 142 16.18 -18.03 33.85
N GLU A 143 16.35 -18.85 32.79
CA GLU A 143 17.17 -20.06 32.85
C GLU A 143 18.67 -19.78 32.99
N GLU A 144 19.12 -18.56 32.68
CA GLU A 144 20.53 -18.14 32.81
C GLU A 144 20.85 -17.61 34.23
N LEU A 145 19.84 -17.43 35.08
CA LEU A 145 20.02 -16.84 36.40
C LEU A 145 20.37 -17.91 37.46
N ALA A 146 21.41 -17.64 38.24
CA ALA A 146 21.65 -18.38 39.47
C ALA A 146 20.60 -18.05 40.55
N VAL A 147 20.34 -18.97 41.48
CA VAL A 147 19.47 -18.71 42.63
C VAL A 147 20.32 -18.64 43.91
N PRO A 148 20.26 -17.55 44.70
CA PRO A 148 19.46 -16.34 44.49
C PRO A 148 20.02 -15.45 43.37
N TRP A 149 19.14 -14.71 42.71
CA TRP A 149 19.48 -13.73 41.66
C TRP A 149 19.33 -12.30 42.19
N ASP A 150 20.00 -11.34 41.54
CA ASP A 150 19.79 -9.91 41.73
C ASP A 150 19.49 -9.22 40.39
N VAL A 151 19.09 -7.93 40.44
CA VAL A 151 18.71 -7.19 39.22
C VAL A 151 19.90 -7.01 38.27
N ALA A 152 21.13 -6.94 38.80
CA ALA A 152 22.33 -6.80 37.96
C ALA A 152 22.57 -8.07 37.11
N ALA A 153 22.35 -9.26 37.69
CA ALA A 153 22.41 -10.52 36.95
C ALA A 153 21.35 -10.57 35.83
N VAL A 154 20.14 -10.06 36.08
CA VAL A 154 19.09 -9.96 35.05
C VAL A 154 19.49 -9.00 33.92
N GLU A 155 20.05 -7.84 34.26
CA GLU A 155 20.57 -6.88 33.27
C GLU A 155 21.66 -7.50 32.37
N THR A 156 22.60 -8.25 32.96
CA THR A 156 23.62 -8.98 32.20
C THR A 156 22.98 -10.03 31.28
N ALA A 157 22.07 -10.86 31.78
CA ALA A 157 21.41 -11.89 30.99
C ALA A 157 20.59 -11.29 29.82
N LEU A 158 19.90 -10.17 30.03
CA LEU A 158 19.19 -9.43 28.99
C LEU A 158 20.15 -8.87 27.93
N GLY A 159 21.26 -8.26 28.35
CA GLY A 159 22.29 -7.72 27.45
C GLY A 159 22.92 -8.80 26.59
N ASP A 160 23.28 -9.93 27.19
CA ASP A 160 23.86 -11.08 26.48
C ASP A 160 22.87 -11.68 25.48
N LEU A 161 21.60 -11.82 25.87
CA LEU A 161 20.54 -12.30 24.97
C LEU A 161 20.34 -11.34 23.78
N LEU A 162 20.32 -10.03 24.04
CA LEU A 162 20.17 -9.02 22.99
C LEU A 162 21.32 -9.10 21.98
N GLY A 163 22.57 -9.21 22.46
CA GLY A 163 23.74 -9.36 21.60
C GLY A 163 23.70 -10.63 20.74
N ARG A 164 23.17 -11.74 21.28
CA ARG A 164 22.97 -12.97 20.48
C ARG A 164 21.93 -12.79 19.37
N ILE A 165 20.84 -12.08 19.65
CA ILE A 165 19.76 -11.81 18.68
C ILE A 165 20.23 -10.82 17.61
N GLU A 166 21.01 -9.81 17.98
CA GLU A 166 21.63 -8.87 17.04
C GLU A 166 22.57 -9.60 16.07
N ALA A 167 23.42 -10.50 16.58
CA ALA A 167 24.28 -11.32 15.75
C ALA A 167 23.49 -12.24 14.80
N LEU A 168 22.36 -12.80 15.25
CA LEU A 168 21.47 -13.58 14.40
C LEU A 168 20.87 -12.74 13.28
N ALA A 169 20.33 -11.56 13.59
CA ALA A 169 19.73 -10.66 12.60
C ALA A 169 20.77 -10.25 11.54
N ALA A 170 21.98 -9.90 11.95
CA ALA A 170 23.08 -9.58 11.05
C ALA A 170 23.48 -10.77 10.15
N ALA A 171 23.51 -12.00 10.69
CA ALA A 171 23.79 -13.20 9.90
C ALA A 171 22.67 -13.52 8.89
N GLN A 172 21.41 -13.27 9.27
CA GLN A 172 20.25 -13.48 8.39
C GLN A 172 20.23 -12.51 7.22
N ARG A 173 20.61 -11.25 7.43
CA ARG A 173 20.78 -10.27 6.34
C ARG A 173 21.74 -10.76 5.25
N ALA A 174 22.79 -11.48 5.61
CA ALA A 174 23.74 -12.03 4.65
C ALA A 174 23.15 -13.22 3.84
N ALA A 175 22.14 -13.91 4.39
CA ALA A 175 21.43 -15.00 3.76
C ALA A 175 20.15 -14.47 3.05
N ALA A 176 20.29 -14.03 1.81
CA ALA A 176 19.19 -13.42 1.05
C ALA A 176 17.92 -14.31 1.00
N GLY A 177 16.74 -13.68 1.14
CA GLY A 177 15.46 -14.27 0.75
C GLY A 177 14.59 -14.88 1.85
N SER A 178 14.78 -14.53 3.12
CA SER A 178 13.83 -14.81 4.21
C SER A 178 13.66 -13.62 5.13
N THR A 179 12.48 -13.47 5.74
CA THR A 179 12.21 -12.46 6.78
C THR A 179 12.36 -13.07 8.16
N LEU A 180 13.22 -12.49 9.00
CA LEU A 180 13.34 -12.86 10.41
C LEU A 180 12.23 -12.16 11.20
N VAL A 181 11.46 -12.91 11.99
CA VAL A 181 10.42 -12.38 12.87
C VAL A 181 10.82 -12.59 14.32
N LEU A 182 11.02 -11.47 15.02
CA LEU A 182 11.28 -11.37 16.45
C LEU A 182 9.99 -11.05 17.21
N ASN A 183 10.00 -11.23 18.54
CA ASN A 183 8.97 -10.68 19.41
C ASN A 183 9.59 -10.03 20.65
N THR A 184 8.97 -8.96 21.15
CA THR A 184 9.32 -8.42 22.48
C THR A 184 8.92 -9.42 23.58
N LEU A 185 9.60 -9.39 24.72
CA LEU A 185 9.38 -10.32 25.82
C LEU A 185 8.48 -9.70 26.89
N PRO A 186 7.31 -10.29 27.18
CA PRO A 186 6.51 -9.91 28.33
C PRO A 186 7.30 -10.11 29.64
N LEU A 187 7.24 -9.15 30.56
CA LEU A 187 7.84 -9.26 31.89
C LEU A 187 6.91 -10.09 32.81
N PRO A 188 7.31 -11.28 33.31
CA PRO A 188 6.46 -12.05 34.19
C PRO A 188 6.28 -11.38 35.56
N ALA A 189 5.04 -11.24 36.02
CA ALA A 189 4.73 -10.66 37.33
C ALA A 189 5.49 -11.36 38.48
N ARG A 190 5.62 -12.69 38.40
CA ARG A 190 6.35 -13.50 39.38
C ARG A 190 7.81 -13.09 39.57
N LEU A 191 8.49 -12.58 38.53
CA LEU A 191 9.87 -12.11 38.66
C LEU A 191 9.93 -10.79 39.44
N VAL A 192 8.98 -9.90 39.15
CA VAL A 192 8.82 -8.63 39.88
C VAL A 192 8.44 -8.87 41.34
N ASP A 193 7.56 -9.83 41.59
CA ASP A 193 7.04 -10.10 42.94
C ASP A 193 8.03 -10.77 43.88
N GLN A 194 9.11 -11.35 43.34
CA GLN A 194 10.24 -11.83 44.13
C GLN A 194 11.11 -10.69 44.69
N LEU A 195 11.01 -9.48 44.13
CA LEU A 195 11.74 -8.30 44.62
C LEU A 195 10.90 -7.59 45.70
N VAL A 196 11.49 -7.43 46.88
CA VAL A 196 10.80 -6.86 48.04
C VAL A 196 10.77 -5.32 47.98
N ASP A 197 11.86 -4.70 47.55
CA ASP A 197 11.98 -3.24 47.53
C ASP A 197 11.55 -2.62 46.18
N ILE A 198 10.97 -1.41 46.26
CA ILE A 198 10.48 -0.66 45.10
C ILE A 198 11.62 -0.26 44.15
N GLY A 199 12.84 -0.04 44.68
CA GLY A 199 14.01 0.36 43.91
C GLY A 199 14.44 -0.72 42.92
N SER A 200 14.63 -1.94 43.41
CA SER A 200 14.91 -3.13 42.60
C SER A 200 13.79 -3.43 41.62
N ARG A 201 12.52 -3.33 42.03
CA ARG A 201 11.36 -3.49 41.11
C ARG A 201 11.41 -2.47 39.96
N THR A 202 11.69 -1.21 40.26
CA THR A 202 11.82 -0.14 39.28
C THR A 202 12.98 -0.42 38.32
N ARG A 203 14.15 -0.79 38.85
CA ARG A 203 15.35 -1.10 38.06
C ARG A 203 15.12 -2.29 37.12
N LEU A 204 14.50 -3.38 37.59
CA LEU A 204 14.12 -4.52 36.75
C LEU A 204 13.17 -4.08 35.63
N GLY A 205 12.18 -3.24 35.95
CA GLY A 205 11.23 -2.70 34.98
C GLY A 205 11.88 -1.82 33.91
N ILE A 206 12.95 -1.07 34.24
CA ILE A 206 13.73 -0.30 33.27
C ILE A 206 14.50 -1.25 32.36
N ALA A 207 15.31 -2.15 32.93
CA ALA A 207 16.13 -3.08 32.18
C ALA A 207 15.32 -3.91 31.17
N TRP A 208 14.15 -4.41 31.57
CA TRP A 208 13.29 -5.21 30.69
C TRP A 208 12.70 -4.39 29.52
N ARG A 209 12.35 -3.12 29.77
CA ARG A 209 11.85 -2.21 28.72
C ARG A 209 12.96 -1.78 27.77
N GLU A 210 14.16 -1.55 28.27
CA GLU A 210 15.34 -1.26 27.45
C GLU A 210 15.68 -2.44 26.54
N PHE A 211 15.62 -3.66 27.06
CA PHE A 211 15.78 -4.88 26.26
C PHE A 211 14.72 -4.98 25.15
N ASN A 212 13.43 -4.80 25.48
CA ASN A 212 12.36 -4.82 24.48
C ASN A 212 12.52 -3.71 23.43
N THR A 213 12.97 -2.52 23.86
CA THR A 213 13.32 -1.42 22.95
C THR A 213 14.48 -1.82 22.04
N GLY A 214 15.47 -2.53 22.56
CA GLY A 214 16.58 -3.10 21.78
C GLY A 214 16.11 -4.04 20.68
N LEU A 215 15.17 -4.96 20.97
CA LEU A 215 14.60 -5.85 19.97
C LEU A 215 13.86 -5.11 18.86
N LEU A 216 13.11 -4.05 19.21
CA LEU A 216 12.44 -3.20 18.23
C LEU A 216 13.44 -2.43 17.36
N ARG A 217 14.54 -1.93 17.95
CA ARG A 217 15.62 -1.24 17.22
C ARG A 217 16.34 -2.15 16.23
N ILE A 218 16.54 -3.43 16.57
CA ILE A 218 17.11 -4.40 15.63
C ILE A 218 16.21 -4.51 14.39
N ALA A 219 14.89 -4.64 14.56
CA ALA A 219 13.95 -4.71 13.44
C ALA A 219 13.86 -3.39 12.64
N GLU A 220 14.00 -2.23 13.30
CA GLU A 220 14.05 -0.93 12.62
C GLU A 220 15.33 -0.76 11.78
N ALA A 221 16.47 -1.26 12.28
CA ALA A 221 17.78 -1.07 11.65
C ALA A 221 18.11 -2.11 10.56
N GLU A 222 17.59 -3.34 10.67
CA GLU A 222 17.95 -4.45 9.77
C GLU A 222 16.85 -4.74 8.73
N PRO A 223 17.08 -4.42 7.44
CA PRO A 223 16.16 -4.78 6.37
C PRO A 223 15.93 -6.30 6.33
N GLY A 224 14.66 -6.71 6.26
CA GLY A 224 14.30 -8.13 6.29
C GLY A 224 14.12 -8.69 7.70
N THR A 225 14.17 -7.86 8.74
CA THR A 225 13.75 -8.22 10.10
C THR A 225 12.48 -7.48 10.49
N VAL A 226 11.56 -8.15 11.15
CA VAL A 226 10.33 -7.58 11.71
C VAL A 226 10.22 -7.99 13.17
N ALA A 227 9.78 -7.08 14.04
CA ALA A 227 9.48 -7.39 15.43
C ALA A 227 7.97 -7.28 15.69
N VAL A 228 7.40 -8.30 16.34
CA VAL A 228 6.05 -8.28 16.88
C VAL A 228 6.13 -7.73 18.31
N ASP A 229 5.56 -6.55 18.54
CA ASP A 229 5.42 -6.05 19.90
C ASP A 229 4.30 -6.81 20.62
N THR A 230 4.66 -7.49 21.71
CA THR A 230 3.76 -8.33 22.48
C THR A 230 2.96 -7.57 23.54
N ALA A 231 3.33 -6.32 23.84
CA ALA A 231 2.60 -5.52 24.83
C ALA A 231 1.13 -5.24 24.42
N PRO A 232 0.83 -4.86 23.16
CA PRO A 232 -0.56 -4.74 22.70
C PRO A 232 -1.33 -6.07 22.76
N ILE A 233 -0.69 -7.19 22.41
CA ILE A 233 -1.32 -8.52 22.47
C ILE A 233 -1.71 -8.87 23.91
N LEU A 234 -0.80 -8.63 24.86
CA LEU A 234 -1.04 -8.90 26.28
C LEU A 234 -2.18 -8.04 26.84
N ALA A 235 -2.27 -6.78 26.41
CA ALA A 235 -3.34 -5.87 26.82
C ALA A 235 -4.73 -6.32 26.32
N GLU A 236 -4.79 -7.04 25.20
CA GLU A 236 -6.04 -7.56 24.63
C GLU A 236 -6.42 -8.95 25.18
N THR A 237 -5.45 -9.85 25.37
CA THR A 237 -5.69 -11.27 25.63
C THR A 237 -5.79 -11.64 27.11
N GLY A 238 -5.22 -10.84 28.02
CA GLY A 238 -5.26 -11.13 29.47
C GLY A 238 -3.98 -11.80 29.98
N PRO A 239 -4.05 -12.78 30.92
CA PRO A 239 -2.86 -13.35 31.54
C PRO A 239 -2.00 -14.11 30.52
N LEU A 240 -0.67 -13.96 30.62
CA LEU A 240 0.27 -14.53 29.65
C LEU A 240 0.21 -16.06 29.55
N TYR A 241 -0.02 -16.76 30.67
CA TYR A 241 -0.09 -18.22 30.75
C TYR A 241 -0.81 -18.66 32.03
N ASP A 242 -1.21 -19.94 32.07
CA ASP A 242 -1.63 -20.62 33.31
C ASP A 242 -0.41 -21.15 34.07
N ASP A 243 -0.28 -20.85 35.36
CA ASP A 243 0.88 -21.22 36.19
C ASP A 243 1.10 -22.73 36.27
N ARG A 244 0.03 -23.55 36.25
CA ARG A 244 0.15 -25.01 36.35
C ARG A 244 0.67 -25.57 35.03
N LEU A 245 0.15 -25.10 33.91
CA LEU A 245 0.64 -25.51 32.58
C LEU A 245 2.07 -25.01 32.33
N ALA A 246 2.40 -23.79 32.76
CA ALA A 246 3.78 -23.28 32.71
C ALA A 246 4.74 -24.16 33.53
N CYS A 247 4.34 -24.55 34.74
CA CYS A 247 5.17 -25.38 35.61
C CYS A 247 5.32 -26.82 35.10
N TYR A 248 4.21 -27.49 34.78
CA TYR A 248 4.21 -28.93 34.49
C TYR A 248 4.43 -29.28 33.01
N ALA A 249 4.04 -28.38 32.10
CA ALA A 249 4.08 -28.62 30.66
C ALA A 249 4.97 -27.62 29.91
N ARG A 250 5.68 -26.71 30.61
CA ARG A 250 6.53 -25.67 30.02
C ARG A 250 5.80 -24.83 28.97
N VAL A 251 4.51 -24.58 29.21
CA VAL A 251 3.67 -23.71 28.38
C VAL A 251 3.76 -22.30 28.95
N HIS A 252 4.73 -21.53 28.48
CA HIS A 252 5.02 -20.18 28.98
C HIS A 252 4.34 -19.07 28.17
N LEU A 253 3.61 -19.44 27.12
CA LEU A 253 2.78 -18.57 26.30
C LEU A 253 1.43 -19.29 26.12
N GLY A 254 0.35 -18.71 26.63
CA GLY A 254 -1.00 -19.28 26.56
C GLY A 254 -1.60 -19.20 25.16
N THR A 255 -2.63 -20.01 24.90
CA THR A 255 -3.30 -20.12 23.59
C THR A 255 -3.87 -18.78 23.12
N GLU A 256 -4.49 -17.99 24.01
CA GLU A 256 -5.06 -16.68 23.68
C GLU A 256 -3.96 -15.71 23.21
N PHE A 257 -2.84 -15.66 23.94
CA PHE A 257 -1.67 -14.87 23.56
C PHE A 257 -1.06 -15.34 22.24
N LEU A 258 -0.87 -16.65 22.06
CA LEU A 258 -0.34 -17.23 20.82
C LEU A 258 -1.27 -17.00 19.63
N SER A 259 -2.58 -16.93 19.84
CA SER A 259 -3.57 -16.58 18.80
C SER A 259 -3.39 -15.12 18.36
N GLY A 260 -3.28 -14.20 19.33
CA GLY A 260 -2.94 -12.81 19.04
C GLY A 260 -1.60 -12.64 18.30
N TYR A 261 -0.58 -13.40 18.71
CA TYR A 261 0.72 -13.44 18.03
C TYR A 261 0.61 -14.00 16.60
N ALA A 262 -0.10 -15.12 16.41
CA ALA A 262 -0.33 -15.73 15.11
C ALA A 262 -1.04 -14.78 14.13
N ARG A 263 -2.01 -14.01 14.63
CA ARG A 263 -2.69 -12.95 13.87
C ARG A 263 -1.71 -11.87 13.39
N GLU A 264 -0.84 -11.40 14.27
CA GLU A 264 0.17 -10.39 13.95
C GLU A 264 1.16 -10.89 12.89
N VAL A 265 1.63 -12.14 13.03
CA VAL A 265 2.48 -12.79 12.03
C VAL A 265 1.75 -12.95 10.69
N ALA A 266 0.50 -13.42 10.69
CA ALA A 266 -0.28 -13.59 9.47
C ALA A 266 -0.50 -12.26 8.73
N ALA A 267 -0.68 -11.17 9.46
CA ALA A 267 -0.75 -9.82 8.88
C ALA A 267 0.58 -9.40 8.24
N THR A 268 1.72 -9.72 8.86
CA THR A 268 3.06 -9.50 8.29
C THR A 268 3.27 -10.32 7.02
N VAL A 269 2.89 -11.60 7.01
CA VAL A 269 2.93 -12.46 5.81
C VAL A 269 2.13 -11.86 4.67
N ARG A 270 0.92 -11.38 4.97
CA ARG A 270 0.04 -10.78 3.97
C ARG A 270 0.63 -9.48 3.40
N ALA A 271 1.28 -8.67 4.23
CA ALA A 271 2.02 -7.49 3.81
C ALA A 271 3.21 -7.85 2.89
N LEU A 272 4.03 -8.82 3.29
CA LEU A 272 5.16 -9.34 2.49
C LEU A 272 4.71 -9.93 1.14
N SER A 273 3.51 -10.49 1.10
CA SER A 273 2.92 -11.06 -0.12
C SER A 273 2.29 -10.01 -1.05
N GLY A 274 2.39 -8.72 -0.73
CA GLY A 274 1.76 -7.64 -1.51
C GLY A 274 0.22 -7.66 -1.47
N ARG A 275 -0.37 -8.35 -0.47
CA ARG A 275 -1.82 -8.56 -0.32
C ARG A 275 -2.48 -7.61 0.69
N ALA A 276 -1.77 -6.56 1.09
CA ALA A 276 -2.35 -5.48 1.87
C ALA A 276 -3.46 -4.78 1.07
N ARG A 277 -4.57 -4.48 1.74
CA ARG A 277 -5.69 -3.75 1.15
C ARG A 277 -5.32 -2.27 1.06
N LYS A 278 -5.98 -1.53 0.16
CA LYS A 278 -5.65 -0.14 -0.19
C LYS A 278 -6.84 0.82 -0.03
N ALA A 279 -8.06 0.30 -0.05
CA ALA A 279 -9.27 1.11 -0.04
C ALA A 279 -10.33 0.58 0.94
N LEU A 280 -11.09 1.52 1.52
CA LEU A 280 -12.26 1.27 2.34
C LEU A 280 -13.52 1.71 1.58
N ALA A 281 -14.48 0.81 1.41
CA ALA A 281 -15.83 1.10 0.97
C ALA A 281 -16.75 1.11 2.19
N LEU A 282 -17.18 2.30 2.58
CA LEU A 282 -17.89 2.55 3.84
C LEU A 282 -19.37 2.77 3.55
N ASP A 283 -20.21 2.01 4.24
CA ASP A 283 -21.59 2.40 4.47
C ASP A 283 -21.68 3.67 5.33
N LEU A 284 -22.87 4.28 5.41
CA LEU A 284 -23.13 5.51 6.14
C LEU A 284 -24.05 5.31 7.35
N ASP A 285 -25.33 5.03 7.11
CA ASP A 285 -26.37 4.91 8.14
C ASP A 285 -26.09 3.72 9.06
N GLY A 286 -26.00 3.95 10.36
CA GLY A 286 -25.63 2.89 11.32
C GLY A 286 -24.14 2.57 11.35
N THR A 287 -23.33 3.10 10.41
CA THR A 287 -21.90 2.84 10.28
C THR A 287 -21.03 4.06 10.65
N LEU A 288 -21.20 5.20 9.97
CA LEU A 288 -20.48 6.45 10.25
C LEU A 288 -21.24 7.39 11.18
N TRP A 289 -22.56 7.22 11.29
CA TRP A 289 -23.43 7.94 12.20
C TRP A 289 -24.61 7.04 12.60
N GLY A 290 -25.29 7.40 13.68
CA GLY A 290 -26.54 6.75 14.07
C GLY A 290 -27.74 7.38 13.35
N GLY A 291 -28.80 6.60 13.21
CA GLY A 291 -30.02 7.02 12.49
C GLY A 291 -29.98 6.73 11.00
N VAL A 292 -31.03 7.16 10.30
CA VAL A 292 -31.21 6.98 8.86
C VAL A 292 -31.32 8.36 8.22
N LEU A 293 -30.31 8.77 7.45
CA LEU A 293 -30.23 10.12 6.89
C LEU A 293 -31.47 10.53 6.10
N GLY A 294 -32.09 9.58 5.38
CA GLY A 294 -33.31 9.83 4.61
C GLY A 294 -34.57 10.11 5.44
N GLU A 295 -34.59 9.66 6.70
CA GLU A 295 -35.72 9.83 7.62
C GLU A 295 -35.47 10.98 8.60
N ASP A 296 -34.28 11.02 9.19
CA ASP A 296 -33.91 11.95 10.26
C ASP A 296 -33.40 13.30 9.72
N GLY A 297 -32.96 13.33 8.46
CA GLY A 297 -32.31 14.48 7.84
C GLY A 297 -30.89 14.73 8.35
N PRO A 298 -30.12 15.64 7.70
CA PRO A 298 -28.73 15.91 8.06
C PRO A 298 -28.54 16.38 9.50
N GLU A 299 -29.49 17.11 10.08
CA GLU A 299 -29.42 17.63 11.45
C GLU A 299 -29.86 16.60 12.51
N GLY A 300 -30.50 15.51 12.11
CA GLY A 300 -31.07 14.49 13.01
C GLY A 300 -30.18 13.26 13.23
N ILE A 301 -29.15 13.06 12.40
CA ILE A 301 -28.22 11.92 12.54
C ILE A 301 -27.32 12.06 13.77
N GLU A 302 -27.05 10.94 14.45
CA GLU A 302 -26.23 10.91 15.65
C GLU A 302 -24.74 10.82 15.30
N VAL A 303 -24.00 11.93 15.43
CA VAL A 303 -22.58 11.99 15.07
C VAL A 303 -21.67 12.15 16.28
N ALA A 304 -21.87 13.14 17.14
CA ALA A 304 -21.07 13.34 18.36
C ALA A 304 -21.91 13.56 19.63
N GLY A 305 -23.19 13.90 19.48
CA GLY A 305 -24.14 14.01 20.58
C GLY A 305 -24.47 12.67 21.25
N GLY A 306 -24.60 12.67 22.59
CA GLY A 306 -25.01 11.50 23.37
C GLY A 306 -23.96 10.40 23.48
N SER A 307 -24.28 9.32 24.21
CA SER A 307 -23.33 8.21 24.43
C SER A 307 -23.03 7.40 23.17
N ARG A 308 -23.98 7.32 22.23
CA ARG A 308 -23.83 6.60 20.95
C ARG A 308 -23.12 7.44 19.89
N GLY A 309 -23.43 8.74 19.77
CA GLY A 309 -22.75 9.64 18.84
C GLY A 309 -21.24 9.63 19.03
N VAL A 310 -20.75 9.79 20.27
CA VAL A 310 -19.31 9.75 20.58
C VAL A 310 -18.60 8.53 19.96
N ALA A 311 -19.23 7.36 19.95
CA ALA A 311 -18.66 6.16 19.35
C ALA A 311 -18.53 6.26 17.81
N TYR A 312 -19.51 6.84 17.13
CA TYR A 312 -19.44 7.13 15.69
C TYR A 312 -18.34 8.15 15.37
N GLN A 313 -18.22 9.21 16.17
CA GLN A 313 -17.14 10.18 16.01
C GLN A 313 -15.75 9.55 16.20
N GLU A 314 -15.56 8.67 17.18
CA GLU A 314 -14.31 7.92 17.37
C GLU A 314 -14.01 7.03 16.16
N PHE A 315 -15.03 6.36 15.61
CA PHE A 315 -14.84 5.56 14.41
C PHE A 315 -14.41 6.41 13.21
N GLN A 316 -15.01 7.58 13.01
CA GLN A 316 -14.59 8.53 11.97
C GLN A 316 -13.15 9.01 12.17
N ARG A 317 -12.70 9.26 13.40
CA ARG A 317 -11.29 9.62 13.69
C ARG A 317 -10.32 8.51 13.32
N VAL A 318 -10.68 7.25 13.60
CA VAL A 318 -9.87 6.09 13.18
C VAL A 318 -9.78 5.99 11.65
N LEU A 319 -10.89 6.20 10.95
CA LEU A 319 -10.91 6.23 9.49
C LEU A 319 -10.06 7.38 8.92
N ALA A 320 -10.15 8.57 9.52
CA ALA A 320 -9.32 9.72 9.15
C ALA A 320 -7.83 9.41 9.32
N GLN A 321 -7.45 8.77 10.43
CA GLN A 321 -6.07 8.35 10.71
C GLN A 321 -5.56 7.31 9.69
N LEU A 322 -6.38 6.32 9.31
CA LEU A 322 -6.03 5.38 8.25
C LEU A 322 -5.85 6.09 6.92
N GLY A 323 -6.74 7.03 6.60
CA GLY A 323 -6.69 7.74 5.35
C GLY A 323 -5.55 8.75 5.23
N ALA A 324 -5.10 9.35 6.34
CA ALA A 324 -3.87 10.15 6.41
C ALA A 324 -2.60 9.32 6.11
N GLN A 325 -2.68 8.00 6.25
CA GLN A 325 -1.61 7.06 5.93
C GLN A 325 -1.74 6.45 4.52
N GLY A 326 -2.67 6.96 3.70
CA GLY A 326 -2.81 6.57 2.30
C GLY A 326 -3.91 5.56 2.01
N VAL A 327 -4.71 5.15 3.01
CA VAL A 327 -5.92 4.34 2.76
C VAL A 327 -6.97 5.20 2.04
N LEU A 328 -7.44 4.71 0.90
CA LEU A 328 -8.45 5.41 0.10
C LEU A 328 -9.83 5.19 0.71
N LEU A 329 -10.46 6.26 1.20
CA LEU A 329 -11.83 6.17 1.73
C LEU A 329 -12.82 6.39 0.60
N THR A 330 -13.85 5.57 0.53
CA THR A 330 -14.95 5.65 -0.45
C THR A 330 -16.27 5.40 0.24
N VAL A 331 -17.34 6.04 -0.24
CA VAL A 331 -18.71 5.80 0.25
C VAL A 331 -19.40 4.77 -0.64
N CYS A 332 -20.06 3.80 -0.02
CA CYS A 332 -20.93 2.82 -0.67
C CYS A 332 -22.21 2.66 0.17
N SER A 333 -23.21 3.51 -0.10
CA SER A 333 -24.43 3.59 0.69
C SER A 333 -25.70 3.60 -0.16
N ARG A 334 -26.81 3.13 0.44
CA ARG A 334 -28.16 3.15 -0.14
C ARG A 334 -28.91 4.45 0.16
N ASN A 335 -28.22 5.59 0.13
CA ASN A 335 -28.81 6.91 0.30
C ASN A 335 -28.93 7.66 -1.04
N GLU A 336 -29.58 8.83 -1.00
CA GLU A 336 -29.56 9.79 -2.11
C GLU A 336 -28.30 10.67 -2.02
N THR A 337 -27.76 11.05 -3.17
CA THR A 337 -26.45 11.72 -3.25
C THR A 337 -26.44 13.09 -2.57
N GLU A 338 -27.43 13.94 -2.86
CA GLU A 338 -27.46 15.33 -2.36
C GLU A 338 -27.50 15.42 -0.82
N PRO A 339 -28.38 14.69 -0.09
CA PRO A 339 -28.36 14.68 1.37
C PRO A 339 -27.02 14.22 1.95
N VAL A 340 -26.39 13.20 1.35
CA VAL A 340 -25.09 12.69 1.80
C VAL A 340 -24.01 13.74 1.63
N GLU A 341 -23.96 14.41 0.47
CA GLU A 341 -22.97 15.46 0.24
C GLU A 341 -23.14 16.63 1.20
N ARG A 342 -24.38 17.03 1.49
CA ARG A 342 -24.67 18.05 2.50
C ARG A 342 -24.24 17.63 3.90
N ALA A 343 -24.56 16.41 4.34
CA ALA A 343 -24.14 15.91 5.65
C ALA A 343 -22.61 15.87 5.79
N LEU A 344 -21.89 15.40 4.77
CA LEU A 344 -20.43 15.34 4.77
C LEU A 344 -19.75 16.71 4.71
N SER A 345 -20.40 17.71 4.12
CA SER A 345 -19.84 19.05 3.95
C SER A 345 -20.18 19.99 5.10
N ASP A 346 -21.45 19.98 5.53
CA ASP A 346 -22.02 21.04 6.37
C ASP A 346 -22.20 20.62 7.83
N HIS A 347 -22.27 19.31 8.13
CA HIS A 347 -22.57 18.86 9.50
C HIS A 347 -21.40 19.17 10.45
N PRO A 348 -21.58 19.99 11.49
CA PRO A 348 -20.47 20.53 12.28
C PRO A 348 -19.72 19.43 13.06
N GLU A 349 -20.42 18.38 13.49
CA GLU A 349 -19.86 17.34 14.36
C GLU A 349 -19.09 16.23 13.61
N MET A 350 -19.23 16.17 12.28
CA MET A 350 -18.54 15.16 11.46
C MET A 350 -17.03 15.36 11.51
N ALA A 351 -16.28 14.30 11.79
CA ALA A 351 -14.82 14.35 11.75
C ALA A 351 -14.28 14.14 10.33
N LEU A 352 -14.98 13.33 9.53
CA LEU A 352 -14.71 13.16 8.11
C LEU A 352 -15.49 14.18 7.28
N ARG A 353 -14.85 14.70 6.23
CA ARG A 353 -15.47 15.63 5.27
C ARG A 353 -15.63 14.99 3.90
N ARG A 354 -16.37 15.65 3.01
CA ARG A 354 -16.50 15.22 1.61
C ARG A 354 -15.13 15.05 0.94
N GLU A 355 -14.16 15.87 1.33
CA GLU A 355 -12.76 15.84 0.94
C GLU A 355 -11.95 14.82 1.75
N ASP A 356 -12.55 13.85 2.43
CA ASP A 356 -11.86 12.66 2.95
C ASP A 356 -12.12 11.43 2.07
N PHE A 357 -13.09 11.49 1.17
CA PHE A 357 -13.45 10.41 0.25
C PHE A 357 -12.92 10.64 -1.17
N VAL A 358 -12.41 9.60 -1.82
CA VAL A 358 -11.93 9.65 -3.21
C VAL A 358 -13.01 9.26 -4.22
N ALA A 359 -14.06 8.57 -3.77
CA ALA A 359 -15.24 8.23 -4.57
C ALA A 359 -16.48 8.16 -3.66
N LEU A 360 -17.65 8.53 -4.22
CA LEU A 360 -18.91 8.53 -3.50
C LEU A 360 -19.98 7.81 -4.32
N ALA A 361 -20.40 6.63 -3.86
CA ALA A 361 -21.54 5.90 -4.40
C ALA A 361 -22.69 5.91 -3.38
N ALA A 362 -23.51 6.95 -3.45
CA ALA A 362 -24.76 7.08 -2.70
C ALA A 362 -25.92 6.97 -3.70
N ASN A 363 -26.47 5.75 -3.85
CA ASN A 363 -27.55 5.46 -4.78
C ASN A 363 -28.29 4.17 -4.36
N ARG A 364 -29.40 3.84 -5.03
CA ARG A 364 -30.21 2.65 -4.71
C ARG A 364 -29.72 1.35 -5.37
N ARG A 365 -28.55 1.34 -6.02
CA ARG A 365 -28.00 0.11 -6.64
C ARG A 365 -27.46 -0.84 -5.57
N PRO A 366 -27.33 -2.14 -5.88
CA PRO A 366 -26.66 -3.09 -5.01
C PRO A 366 -25.23 -2.61 -4.65
N LYS A 367 -24.86 -2.70 -3.38
CA LYS A 367 -23.53 -2.29 -2.89
C LYS A 367 -22.37 -3.04 -3.56
N PRO A 368 -22.46 -4.34 -3.87
CA PRO A 368 -21.43 -5.04 -4.64
C PRO A 368 -21.15 -4.41 -6.01
N ASP A 369 -22.19 -4.01 -6.74
CA ASP A 369 -22.03 -3.36 -8.05
C ASP A 369 -21.34 -2.00 -7.91
N ASN A 370 -21.67 -1.23 -6.86
CA ASN A 370 -21.03 0.04 -6.55
C ASN A 370 -19.54 -0.15 -6.22
N VAL A 371 -19.18 -1.14 -5.41
CA VAL A 371 -17.75 -1.43 -5.10
C VAL A 371 -17.00 -1.85 -6.36
N ALA A 372 -17.59 -2.70 -7.22
CA ALA A 372 -16.96 -3.10 -8.48
C ALA A 372 -16.73 -1.91 -9.42
N GLU A 373 -17.67 -0.97 -9.47
CA GLU A 373 -17.54 0.25 -10.26
C GLU A 373 -16.49 1.22 -9.69
N ILE A 374 -16.46 1.42 -8.37
CA ILE A 374 -15.43 2.21 -7.69
C ILE A 374 -14.06 1.61 -7.95
N ALA A 375 -13.91 0.29 -7.84
CA ALA A 375 -12.65 -0.40 -8.14
C ALA A 375 -12.16 -0.10 -9.57
N ARG A 376 -13.07 -0.14 -10.57
CA ARG A 376 -12.78 0.22 -11.95
C ARG A 376 -12.39 1.69 -12.10
N LEU A 377 -13.13 2.61 -11.48
CA LEU A 377 -12.85 4.05 -11.51
C LEU A 377 -11.45 4.36 -10.97
N LEU A 378 -11.08 3.72 -9.87
CA LEU A 378 -9.78 3.90 -9.23
C LEU A 378 -8.67 3.07 -9.92
N GLY A 379 -8.99 2.20 -10.87
CA GLY A 379 -7.98 1.31 -11.48
C GLY A 379 -7.36 0.33 -10.48
N LEU A 380 -8.12 -0.08 -9.46
CA LEU A 380 -7.70 -1.01 -8.42
C LEU A 380 -8.39 -2.37 -8.60
N GLY A 381 -7.68 -3.44 -8.22
CA GLY A 381 -8.30 -4.75 -8.05
C GLY A 381 -9.34 -4.71 -6.92
N ARG A 382 -10.38 -5.53 -7.01
CA ARG A 382 -11.42 -5.64 -5.97
C ARG A 382 -10.87 -6.24 -4.68
N ASP A 383 -9.85 -7.08 -4.80
CA ASP A 383 -9.01 -7.56 -3.70
C ASP A 383 -8.18 -6.44 -3.03
N ALA A 384 -8.20 -5.20 -3.54
CA ALA A 384 -7.64 -4.06 -2.80
C ALA A 384 -8.64 -3.44 -1.81
N PHE A 385 -9.90 -3.87 -1.79
CA PHE A 385 -10.96 -3.24 -0.99
C PHE A 385 -11.29 -4.00 0.29
N VAL A 386 -11.66 -3.23 1.31
CA VAL A 386 -12.42 -3.69 2.48
C VAL A 386 -13.74 -2.95 2.49
N PHE A 387 -14.84 -3.68 2.59
CA PHE A 387 -16.20 -3.17 2.73
C PHE A 387 -16.62 -3.23 4.21
N VAL A 388 -17.19 -2.12 4.70
CA VAL A 388 -17.66 -2.00 6.09
C VAL A 388 -19.13 -1.61 6.09
N ASP A 389 -19.93 -2.38 6.82
CA ASP A 389 -21.39 -2.24 6.89
C ASP A 389 -21.91 -2.83 8.20
N ASP A 390 -22.94 -2.25 8.77
CA ASP A 390 -23.58 -2.73 10.01
C ASP A 390 -24.60 -3.85 9.75
N THR A 391 -25.07 -3.98 8.51
CA THR A 391 -26.19 -4.82 8.13
C THR A 391 -25.72 -6.18 7.60
N ALA A 392 -26.25 -7.25 8.21
CA ALA A 392 -25.84 -8.63 7.87
C ALA A 392 -26.17 -9.02 6.42
N THR A 393 -27.25 -8.48 5.85
CA THR A 393 -27.66 -8.76 4.46
C THR A 393 -26.69 -8.16 3.45
N GLU A 394 -26.23 -6.92 3.65
CA GLU A 394 -25.25 -6.29 2.76
C GLU A 394 -23.88 -6.95 2.90
N ALA A 395 -23.46 -7.27 4.14
CA ALA A 395 -22.24 -8.02 4.39
C ALA A 395 -22.27 -9.43 3.76
N GLY A 396 -23.42 -10.11 3.80
CA GLY A 396 -23.64 -11.40 3.15
C GLY A 396 -23.56 -11.30 1.61
N ALA A 397 -24.31 -10.36 1.03
CA ALA A 397 -24.31 -10.12 -0.41
C ALA A 397 -22.91 -9.78 -0.95
N MET A 398 -22.13 -8.98 -0.21
CA MET A 398 -20.76 -8.66 -0.58
C MET A 398 -19.87 -9.91 -0.61
N ARG A 399 -19.95 -10.77 0.42
CA ARG A 399 -19.16 -12.02 0.46
C ARG A 399 -19.53 -12.99 -0.66
N ASP A 400 -20.81 -13.09 -1.00
CA ASP A 400 -21.28 -14.06 -1.99
C ASP A 400 -21.03 -13.59 -3.43
N LEU A 401 -21.16 -12.27 -3.70
CA LEU A 401 -21.01 -11.72 -5.06
C LEU A 401 -19.58 -11.26 -5.38
N LEU A 402 -18.82 -10.80 -4.37
CA LEU A 402 -17.43 -10.32 -4.51
C LEU A 402 -16.52 -10.92 -3.40
N PRO A 403 -16.28 -12.24 -3.40
CA PRO A 403 -15.50 -12.93 -2.36
C PRO A 403 -14.05 -12.46 -2.20
N GLU A 404 -13.52 -11.72 -3.17
CA GLU A 404 -12.21 -11.09 -3.13
C GLU A 404 -12.14 -9.85 -2.23
N VAL A 405 -13.27 -9.18 -1.98
CA VAL A 405 -13.38 -7.99 -1.12
C VAL A 405 -13.36 -8.42 0.35
N GLY A 406 -12.52 -7.80 1.17
CA GLY A 406 -12.56 -8.01 2.63
C GLY A 406 -13.86 -7.45 3.20
N VAL A 407 -14.55 -8.17 4.07
CA VAL A 407 -15.84 -7.70 4.64
C VAL A 407 -15.73 -7.61 6.16
N VAL A 408 -15.95 -6.41 6.69
CA VAL A 408 -16.03 -6.12 8.12
C VAL A 408 -17.47 -5.78 8.48
N HIS A 409 -18.13 -6.70 9.17
CA HIS A 409 -19.51 -6.51 9.62
C HIS A 409 -19.51 -5.87 11.02
N VAL A 410 -20.03 -4.65 11.13
CA VAL A 410 -19.96 -3.84 12.36
C VAL A 410 -21.25 -3.82 13.20
N ALA A 411 -22.14 -4.82 13.09
CA ALA A 411 -23.42 -4.87 13.82
C ALA A 411 -23.34 -4.63 15.35
N GLY A 412 -24.32 -3.90 15.89
CA GLY A 412 -24.53 -3.78 17.35
C GLY A 412 -23.99 -2.47 17.91
N ASP A 413 -23.10 -2.55 18.91
CA ASP A 413 -22.59 -1.36 19.61
C ASP A 413 -21.55 -0.60 18.76
N PRO A 414 -21.79 0.68 18.40
CA PRO A 414 -20.84 1.48 17.63
C PRO A 414 -19.48 1.65 18.29
N ALA A 415 -19.39 1.52 19.62
CA ALA A 415 -18.11 1.59 20.33
C ALA A 415 -17.12 0.48 19.92
N LEU A 416 -17.63 -0.61 19.32
CA LEU A 416 -16.82 -1.71 18.83
C LEU A 416 -16.40 -1.58 17.36
N HIS A 417 -16.90 -0.58 16.61
CA HIS A 417 -16.56 -0.40 15.20
C HIS A 417 -15.04 -0.23 14.98
N PRO A 418 -14.32 0.61 15.76
CA PRO A 418 -12.86 0.71 15.64
C PRO A 418 -12.15 -0.62 15.79
N ARG A 419 -12.50 -1.37 16.86
CA ARG A 419 -11.86 -2.65 17.16
C ARG A 419 -12.06 -3.63 16.01
N ARG A 420 -13.30 -3.78 15.53
CA ARG A 420 -13.65 -4.71 14.44
C ARG A 420 -12.97 -4.37 13.11
N LEU A 421 -12.84 -3.07 12.79
CA LEU A 421 -12.13 -2.64 11.58
C LEU A 421 -10.64 -2.97 11.64
N LEU A 422 -10.01 -2.75 12.79
CA LEU A 422 -8.57 -2.89 12.96
C LEU A 422 -8.13 -4.34 13.23
N GLU A 423 -9.04 -5.20 13.69
CA GLU A 423 -8.75 -6.56 14.18
C GLU A 423 -7.98 -7.43 13.17
N GLU A 424 -8.29 -7.34 11.88
CA GLU A 424 -7.63 -8.12 10.82
C GLU A 424 -6.34 -7.50 10.30
N ALA A 425 -6.03 -6.25 10.66
CA ALA A 425 -4.89 -5.50 10.12
C ALA A 425 -4.82 -5.50 8.57
N TRP A 426 -5.96 -5.31 7.90
CA TRP A 426 -6.08 -5.36 6.43
C TRP A 426 -5.12 -4.42 5.69
N PHE A 427 -4.82 -3.27 6.28
CA PHE A 427 -4.02 -2.18 5.69
C PHE A 427 -2.55 -2.20 6.12
N ARG A 428 -2.09 -3.24 6.83
CA ARG A 428 -0.71 -3.33 7.27
C ARG A 428 0.24 -3.42 6.07
N THR A 429 1.21 -2.53 6.02
CA THR A 429 2.32 -2.52 5.07
C THR A 429 3.65 -2.57 5.83
N LEU A 430 4.74 -2.92 5.14
CA LEU A 430 6.08 -2.92 5.75
C LEU A 430 6.63 -1.50 5.90
N GLU A 431 6.34 -0.66 4.91
CA GLU A 431 6.72 0.75 4.90
C GLU A 431 5.56 1.56 4.32
N THR A 432 5.44 2.81 4.78
CA THR A 432 4.55 3.81 4.20
C THR A 432 5.41 4.85 3.52
N THR A 433 5.34 4.91 2.19
CA THR A 433 6.12 5.86 1.40
C THR A 433 5.45 7.24 1.38
N GLU A 434 6.21 8.29 1.07
CA GLU A 434 5.62 9.62 0.75
C GLU A 434 4.62 9.55 -0.40
N GLU A 435 4.84 8.61 -1.32
CA GLU A 435 3.90 8.30 -2.39
C GLU A 435 2.55 7.79 -1.84
N ASP A 436 2.57 7.01 -0.76
CA ASP A 436 1.35 6.52 -0.10
C ASP A 436 0.61 7.65 0.63
N ARG A 437 1.34 8.55 1.30
CA ARG A 437 0.75 9.73 1.97
C ARG A 437 0.01 10.65 0.99
N THR A 438 0.58 10.85 -0.19
CA THR A 438 -0.02 11.66 -1.27
C THR A 438 -0.98 10.89 -2.17
N ARG A 439 -1.19 9.58 -1.92
CA ARG A 439 -2.04 8.71 -2.76
C ARG A 439 -3.47 9.22 -2.84
N ARG A 440 -4.04 9.65 -1.71
CA ARG A 440 -5.40 10.20 -1.63
C ARG A 440 -5.61 11.38 -2.58
N GLU A 441 -4.70 12.36 -2.55
CA GLU A 441 -4.77 13.57 -3.38
C GLU A 441 -4.68 13.23 -4.86
N ARG A 442 -3.77 12.32 -5.23
CA ARG A 442 -3.58 11.90 -6.63
C ARG A 442 -4.82 11.23 -7.21
N TYR A 443 -5.45 10.32 -6.47
CA TYR A 443 -6.67 9.64 -6.92
C TYR A 443 -7.84 10.61 -7.04
N ARG A 444 -7.98 11.57 -6.13
CA ARG A 444 -8.98 12.64 -6.29
C ARG A 444 -8.72 13.51 -7.49
N GLY A 445 -7.46 13.87 -7.71
CA GLY A 445 -7.09 14.68 -8.86
C GLY A 445 -7.48 13.98 -10.15
N GLU A 446 -7.24 12.67 -10.24
CA GLU A 446 -7.62 11.87 -11.40
C GLU A 446 -9.14 11.73 -11.57
N ALA A 447 -9.88 11.45 -10.49
CA ALA A 447 -11.33 11.36 -10.53
C ALA A 447 -11.97 12.69 -11.01
N ARG A 448 -11.51 13.82 -10.46
CA ARG A 448 -11.97 15.16 -10.86
C ARG A 448 -11.55 15.54 -12.29
N ARG A 449 -10.41 15.05 -12.78
CA ARG A 449 -10.02 15.19 -14.19
C ARG A 449 -10.98 14.44 -15.10
N GLU A 450 -11.37 13.23 -14.73
CA GLU A 450 -12.31 12.43 -15.51
C GLU A 450 -13.72 13.03 -15.51
N GLU A 451 -14.22 13.48 -14.34
CA GLU A 451 -15.47 14.22 -14.24
C GLU A 451 -15.45 15.49 -15.12
N LEU A 452 -14.37 16.28 -15.04
CA LEU A 452 -14.21 17.47 -15.88
C LEU A 452 -14.19 17.10 -17.37
N ARG A 453 -13.53 16.01 -17.73
CA ARG A 453 -13.47 15.53 -19.11
C ARG A 453 -14.85 15.16 -19.64
N GLN A 454 -15.65 14.46 -18.84
CA GLN A 454 -17.02 14.07 -19.20
C GLN A 454 -17.98 15.27 -19.25
N ALA A 455 -17.78 16.26 -18.39
CA ALA A 455 -18.57 17.49 -18.38
C ALA A 455 -18.17 18.50 -19.50
N SER A 456 -17.00 18.33 -20.12
CA SER A 456 -16.51 19.23 -21.16
C SER A 456 -17.04 18.86 -22.54
N GLY A 457 -17.62 19.83 -23.26
CA GLY A 457 -18.15 19.61 -24.62
C GLY A 457 -17.09 19.42 -25.70
N SER A 458 -15.82 19.74 -25.42
CA SER A 458 -14.70 19.58 -26.35
C SER A 458 -13.36 19.42 -25.61
N THR A 459 -12.34 18.88 -26.29
CA THR A 459 -10.97 18.78 -25.76
C THR A 459 -10.36 20.15 -25.45
N VAL A 460 -10.66 21.17 -26.25
CA VAL A 460 -10.14 22.53 -26.05
C VAL A 460 -10.72 23.14 -24.76
N ASP A 461 -12.03 22.97 -24.54
CA ASP A 461 -12.68 23.46 -23.33
C ASP A 461 -12.17 22.71 -22.10
N TYR A 462 -11.99 21.39 -22.20
CA TYR A 462 -11.38 20.59 -21.15
C TYR A 462 -10.01 21.13 -20.74
N LEU A 463 -9.10 21.35 -21.70
CA LEU A 463 -7.74 21.82 -21.43
C LEU A 463 -7.73 23.22 -20.82
N ARG A 464 -8.61 24.13 -21.26
CA ARG A 464 -8.77 25.46 -20.66
C ARG A 464 -9.21 25.38 -19.20
N HIS A 465 -10.22 24.55 -18.90
CA HIS A 465 -10.70 24.39 -17.53
C HIS A 465 -9.71 23.63 -16.65
N LEU A 466 -8.89 22.75 -17.23
CA LEU A 466 -7.86 21.99 -16.51
C LEU A 466 -6.78 22.91 -15.94
N GLY A 467 -6.46 24.01 -16.64
CA GLY A 467 -5.49 25.02 -16.19
C GLY A 467 -4.09 24.44 -16.07
N VAL A 468 -3.53 24.00 -17.20
CA VAL A 468 -2.20 23.37 -17.23
C VAL A 468 -1.12 24.42 -17.01
N GLU A 469 -0.30 24.24 -15.98
CA GLU A 469 0.89 25.05 -15.76
C GLU A 469 2.15 24.21 -16.04
N VAL A 470 3.12 24.82 -16.74
CA VAL A 470 4.38 24.17 -17.14
C VAL A 470 5.53 25.01 -16.64
N GLU A 471 6.47 24.36 -15.95
CA GLU A 471 7.70 24.98 -15.46
C GLU A 471 8.90 24.33 -16.17
N LEU A 472 9.80 25.16 -16.68
CA LEU A 472 11.07 24.76 -17.28
C LEU A 472 12.19 25.17 -16.34
N LEU A 473 12.93 24.18 -15.84
CA LEU A 473 13.97 24.41 -14.82
C LEU A 473 15.27 23.70 -15.18
N ARG A 474 16.38 24.29 -14.73
CA ARG A 474 17.67 23.59 -14.70
C ARG A 474 17.59 22.47 -13.65
N PRO A 475 17.84 21.20 -13.99
CA PRO A 475 17.73 20.10 -13.04
C PRO A 475 18.79 20.22 -11.93
N ALA A 476 18.36 19.99 -10.69
CA ALA A 476 19.28 19.76 -9.57
C ALA A 476 19.91 18.35 -9.66
N PRO A 477 21.07 18.08 -9.01
CA PRO A 477 21.75 16.78 -9.07
C PRO A 477 20.86 15.58 -8.70
N GLU A 478 19.88 15.77 -7.83
CA GLU A 478 18.93 14.74 -7.37
C GLU A 478 17.99 14.28 -8.50
N ALA A 479 17.77 15.12 -9.52
CA ALA A 479 16.90 14.80 -10.65
C ALA A 479 17.55 13.85 -11.68
N VAL A 480 18.86 13.58 -11.58
CA VAL A 480 19.62 12.76 -12.55
C VAL A 480 18.99 11.38 -12.74
N ALA A 481 18.68 10.67 -11.65
CA ALA A 481 18.08 9.33 -11.72
C ALA A 481 16.73 9.35 -12.45
N ARG A 482 15.92 10.39 -12.20
CA ARG A 482 14.61 10.56 -12.83
C ARG A 482 14.72 10.89 -14.32
N LEU A 483 15.67 11.75 -14.71
CA LEU A 483 15.93 12.10 -16.10
C LEU A 483 16.42 10.88 -16.90
N ALA A 484 17.38 10.13 -16.35
CA ALA A 484 17.85 8.88 -16.95
C ALA A 484 16.68 7.89 -17.14
N GLN A 485 15.86 7.67 -16.11
CA GLN A 485 14.66 6.83 -16.19
C GLN A 485 13.69 7.29 -17.28
N LEU A 486 13.48 8.61 -17.43
CA LEU A 486 12.62 9.17 -18.47
C LEU A 486 13.18 8.90 -19.88
N THR A 487 14.48 9.11 -20.10
CA THR A 487 15.11 8.78 -21.40
C THR A 487 14.99 7.29 -21.71
N GLN A 488 15.07 6.40 -20.70
CA GLN A 488 15.01 4.95 -20.87
C GLN A 488 13.60 4.41 -21.14
N ARG A 489 12.58 4.97 -20.47
CA ARG A 489 11.20 4.45 -20.52
C ARG A 489 10.31 5.14 -21.55
N THR A 490 10.64 6.36 -21.95
CA THR A 490 9.81 7.15 -22.87
C THR A 490 10.07 6.75 -24.31
N ASN A 491 9.06 6.17 -24.96
CA ASN A 491 9.18 5.65 -26.33
C ASN A 491 8.35 6.41 -27.37
N GLN A 492 7.26 7.05 -26.94
CA GLN A 492 6.32 7.68 -27.86
C GLN A 492 6.72 9.12 -28.20
N PHE A 493 7.01 9.96 -27.20
CA PHE A 493 7.59 11.29 -27.39
C PHE A 493 9.04 11.27 -26.92
N ASN A 494 9.91 10.72 -27.75
CA ASN A 494 11.35 10.80 -27.62
C ASN A 494 11.87 11.03 -29.04
N LEU A 495 12.29 12.26 -29.34
CA LEU A 495 12.53 12.68 -30.73
C LEU A 495 13.71 11.95 -31.36
N THR A 496 14.73 11.60 -30.59
CA THR A 496 15.92 10.90 -31.12
C THR A 496 16.07 9.46 -30.63
N THR A 497 15.19 9.00 -29.73
CA THR A 497 15.24 7.69 -29.05
C THR A 497 16.50 7.43 -28.24
N GLU A 498 17.26 8.48 -27.95
CA GLU A 498 18.47 8.42 -27.15
C GLU A 498 18.16 7.96 -25.72
N ARG A 499 18.96 7.01 -25.23
CA ARG A 499 18.83 6.41 -23.90
C ARG A 499 20.08 6.78 -23.12
N LEU A 500 19.92 7.60 -22.10
CA LEU A 500 21.02 8.07 -21.29
C LEU A 500 21.04 7.32 -19.96
N GLY A 501 22.22 6.84 -19.58
CA GLY A 501 22.53 6.42 -18.22
C GLY A 501 22.59 7.60 -17.27
N ALA A 502 22.60 7.32 -15.96
CA ALA A 502 22.73 8.37 -14.95
C ALA A 502 24.04 9.17 -15.10
N ASP A 503 25.12 8.50 -15.49
CA ASP A 503 26.44 9.14 -15.67
C ASP A 503 26.44 10.07 -16.88
N GLU A 504 25.89 9.64 -18.02
CA GLU A 504 25.79 10.48 -19.22
C GLU A 504 24.90 11.73 -19.00
N VAL A 505 23.81 11.58 -18.23
CA VAL A 505 22.98 12.73 -17.84
C VAL A 505 23.77 13.69 -16.95
N ARG A 506 24.58 13.17 -16.02
CA ARG A 506 25.42 13.97 -15.12
C ARG A 506 26.50 14.73 -15.88
N ASP A 507 27.14 14.08 -16.85
CA ASP A 507 28.16 14.69 -17.70
C ASP A 507 27.57 15.85 -18.51
N ARG A 508 26.38 15.68 -19.11
CA ARG A 508 25.67 16.75 -19.82
C ARG A 508 25.22 17.89 -18.90
N LEU A 509 24.89 17.61 -17.64
CA LEU A 509 24.52 18.66 -16.69
C LEU A 509 25.73 19.50 -16.25
N ALA A 510 26.91 18.89 -16.22
CA ALA A 510 28.16 19.54 -15.81
C ALA A 510 28.84 20.31 -16.96
N ALA A 511 28.60 19.92 -18.21
CA ALA A 511 29.23 20.53 -19.38
C ALA A 511 28.70 21.98 -19.62
N PRO A 512 29.58 22.98 -19.80
CA PRO A 512 29.19 24.39 -19.87
C PRO A 512 28.50 24.78 -21.19
N ASP A 513 28.72 24.00 -22.24
CA ASP A 513 28.10 24.13 -23.57
C ASP A 513 26.77 23.36 -23.68
N HIS A 514 26.42 22.56 -22.66
CA HIS A 514 25.20 21.79 -22.63
C HIS A 514 24.09 22.50 -21.86
N TRP A 515 22.89 22.38 -22.39
CA TRP A 515 21.69 22.91 -21.81
C TRP A 515 20.69 21.79 -21.59
N VAL A 516 20.59 21.37 -20.32
CA VAL A 516 19.64 20.37 -19.87
C VAL A 516 18.52 21.07 -19.12
N VAL A 517 17.29 20.87 -19.58
CA VAL A 517 16.09 21.46 -18.98
C VAL A 517 15.13 20.34 -18.58
N ALA A 518 14.73 20.31 -17.32
CA ALA A 518 13.64 19.46 -16.86
C ALA A 518 12.30 20.17 -17.09
N VAL A 519 11.31 19.41 -17.56
CA VAL A 519 9.93 19.88 -17.74
C VAL A 519 9.10 19.38 -16.57
N ARG A 520 8.59 20.30 -15.75
CA ARG A 520 7.56 20.02 -14.74
C ARG A 520 6.21 20.48 -15.21
N SER A 521 5.17 19.76 -14.82
CA SER A 521 3.79 20.14 -15.12
C SER A 521 2.91 19.97 -13.89
N ARG A 522 1.96 20.87 -13.72
CA ARG A 522 0.85 20.76 -12.77
C ARG A 522 -0.45 21.20 -13.44
N ASP A 523 -1.57 20.79 -12.89
CA ASP A 523 -2.88 21.32 -13.24
C ASP A 523 -3.63 21.73 -11.96
N ARG A 524 -4.86 22.24 -12.09
CA ARG A 524 -5.66 22.67 -10.93
C ARG A 524 -5.94 21.56 -9.92
N PHE A 525 -5.67 20.30 -10.27
CA PHE A 525 -5.94 19.13 -9.45
C PHE A 525 -4.68 18.46 -8.89
N GLY A 526 -3.47 18.92 -9.24
CA GLY A 526 -2.23 18.48 -8.62
C GLY A 526 -0.99 18.54 -9.52
N GLU A 527 0.16 18.21 -8.94
CA GLU A 527 1.43 18.14 -9.66
C GLU A 527 1.65 16.79 -10.37
N HIS A 528 2.27 16.82 -11.55
CA HIS A 528 2.71 15.63 -12.29
C HIS A 528 4.22 15.36 -12.13
N GLY A 529 4.92 16.20 -11.35
CA GLY A 529 6.37 16.15 -11.17
C GLY A 529 7.15 16.41 -12.47
N VAL A 530 8.37 15.88 -12.55
CA VAL A 530 9.17 15.92 -13.79
C VAL A 530 8.55 14.97 -14.81
N VAL A 531 7.97 15.56 -15.85
CA VAL A 531 7.26 14.88 -16.94
C VAL A 531 8.08 14.81 -18.22
N GLY A 532 9.20 15.51 -18.33
CA GLY A 532 10.03 15.45 -19.51
C GLY A 532 11.37 16.16 -19.36
N ALA A 533 12.12 16.17 -20.46
CA ALA A 533 13.44 16.79 -20.53
C ALA A 533 13.77 17.27 -21.94
N VAL A 534 14.53 18.36 -22.02
CA VAL A 534 15.21 18.83 -23.23
C VAL A 534 16.71 18.72 -23.00
N PHE A 535 17.40 18.08 -23.92
CA PHE A 535 18.85 18.04 -24.01
C PHE A 535 19.25 18.82 -25.25
N ALA A 536 19.97 19.92 -25.06
CA ALA A 536 20.51 20.74 -26.13
C ALA A 536 21.97 21.07 -25.86
N ARG A 537 22.67 21.48 -26.91
CA ARG A 537 24.05 21.97 -26.84
C ARG A 537 24.18 23.24 -27.67
N ARG A 538 24.98 24.17 -27.18
CA ARG A 538 25.25 25.43 -27.84
C ARG A 538 26.60 25.37 -28.55
N GLU A 539 26.58 25.69 -29.83
CA GLU A 539 27.74 25.77 -30.70
C GLU A 539 27.78 27.19 -31.27
N GLU A 540 28.61 28.07 -30.69
CA GLU A 540 28.71 29.49 -31.06
C GLU A 540 27.36 30.24 -31.04
N ASP A 541 26.79 30.50 -32.21
CA ASP A 541 25.52 31.19 -32.44
C ASP A 541 24.35 30.23 -32.77
N ARG A 542 24.55 28.91 -32.62
CA ARG A 542 23.56 27.88 -32.87
C ARG A 542 23.22 27.11 -31.60
N LEU A 543 21.94 26.82 -31.39
CA LEU A 543 21.48 25.85 -30.39
C LEU A 543 21.01 24.56 -31.08
N THR A 544 21.64 23.43 -30.78
CA THR A 544 21.25 22.11 -31.30
C THR A 544 20.50 21.32 -30.23
N VAL A 545 19.26 20.93 -30.50
CA VAL A 545 18.46 20.04 -29.65
C VAL A 545 18.79 18.59 -29.99
N ASP A 546 19.55 17.97 -29.09
CA ASP A 546 19.94 16.56 -29.18
C ASP A 546 18.78 15.62 -28.92
N ASN A 547 17.94 15.97 -27.94
CA ASN A 547 16.72 15.23 -27.67
C ASN A 547 15.70 16.08 -26.93
N MET A 548 14.43 15.81 -27.20
CA MET A 548 13.31 16.27 -26.41
C MET A 548 12.40 15.09 -26.13
N LEU A 549 12.03 14.92 -24.86
CA LEU A 549 11.14 13.84 -24.45
C LEU A 549 10.09 14.30 -23.44
N LEU A 550 8.89 13.77 -23.58
CA LEU A 550 7.75 14.00 -22.69
C LEU A 550 7.08 12.67 -22.35
N SER A 551 6.70 12.50 -21.09
CA SER A 551 5.99 11.33 -20.60
C SER A 551 4.58 11.26 -21.20
N CYS A 552 4.09 10.05 -21.47
CA CYS A 552 2.77 9.81 -22.06
C CYS A 552 1.59 10.36 -21.24
N ARG A 553 1.77 10.60 -19.94
CA ARG A 553 0.72 11.13 -19.04
C ARG A 553 0.35 12.60 -19.29
N VAL A 554 1.11 13.31 -20.12
CA VAL A 554 0.87 14.72 -20.48
C VAL A 554 0.66 14.96 -21.97
N PHE A 555 0.47 13.90 -22.77
CA PHE A 555 0.18 14.06 -24.20
C PHE A 555 -1.13 14.80 -24.46
N ASP A 556 -1.17 15.43 -25.63
CA ASP A 556 -2.35 16.15 -26.13
C ASP A 556 -2.78 17.30 -25.23
N ARG A 557 -1.85 17.82 -24.43
CA ARG A 557 -2.04 19.01 -23.60
C ARG A 557 -1.33 20.24 -24.17
N GLY A 558 -0.59 20.13 -25.29
CA GLY A 558 0.16 21.22 -25.92
C GLY A 558 1.47 21.59 -25.21
N ILE A 559 1.93 20.77 -24.25
CA ILE A 559 3.15 21.02 -23.49
C ILE A 559 4.38 21.00 -24.40
N GLU A 560 4.37 20.15 -25.43
CA GLU A 560 5.37 20.10 -26.49
C GLU A 560 5.55 21.45 -27.18
N THR A 561 4.46 22.12 -27.56
CA THR A 561 4.46 23.45 -28.18
C THR A 561 5.00 24.49 -27.22
N ALA A 562 4.55 24.49 -25.97
CA ALA A 562 5.01 25.44 -24.96
C ALA A 562 6.51 25.29 -24.68
N CYS A 563 7.02 24.06 -24.56
CA CYS A 563 8.44 23.79 -24.36
C CYS A 563 9.29 24.24 -25.55
N LEU A 564 8.88 23.90 -26.77
CA LEU A 564 9.62 24.25 -27.99
C LEU A 564 9.64 25.77 -28.20
N ARG A 565 8.52 26.46 -27.95
CA ARG A 565 8.44 27.92 -28.00
C ARG A 565 9.35 28.58 -26.96
N ALA A 566 9.33 28.11 -25.71
CA ALA A 566 10.18 28.65 -24.66
C ALA A 566 11.67 28.47 -24.99
N LEU A 567 12.04 27.33 -25.57
CA LEU A 567 13.39 27.08 -26.05
C LEU A 567 13.81 28.08 -27.14
N LEU A 568 12.94 28.36 -28.12
CA LEU A 568 13.22 29.34 -29.18
C LEU A 568 13.38 30.76 -28.63
N VAL A 569 12.54 31.15 -27.66
CA VAL A 569 12.62 32.47 -26.99
C VAL A 569 13.94 32.62 -26.26
N GLU A 570 14.31 31.65 -25.44
CA GLU A 570 15.54 31.69 -24.65
C GLU A 570 16.79 31.60 -25.55
N ALA A 571 16.79 30.77 -26.59
CA ALA A 571 17.88 30.72 -27.58
C ALA A 571 18.11 32.10 -28.24
N ARG A 572 17.02 32.82 -28.55
CA ARG A 572 17.09 34.18 -29.10
C ARG A 572 17.62 35.19 -28.09
N GLU A 573 17.20 35.11 -26.84
CA GLU A 573 17.69 35.98 -25.74
C GLU A 573 19.19 35.75 -25.46
N GLN A 574 19.67 34.52 -25.65
CA GLN A 574 21.07 34.16 -25.53
C GLN A 574 21.93 34.49 -26.78
N GLY A 575 21.33 35.11 -27.80
CA GLY A 575 22.02 35.57 -29.00
C GLY A 575 22.25 34.51 -30.08
N CYS A 576 21.52 33.39 -30.06
CA CYS A 576 21.58 32.41 -31.14
C CYS A 576 20.88 32.94 -32.41
N THR A 577 21.46 32.68 -33.58
CA THR A 577 20.90 33.00 -34.89
C THR A 577 19.97 31.90 -35.41
N GLU A 578 20.15 30.66 -34.93
CA GLU A 578 19.31 29.52 -35.31
C GLU A 578 19.20 28.44 -34.22
N VAL A 579 18.09 27.69 -34.25
CA VAL A 579 17.90 26.47 -33.48
C VAL A 579 17.77 25.29 -34.43
N VAL A 580 18.51 24.21 -34.16
CA VAL A 580 18.54 22.99 -34.94
C VAL A 580 17.94 21.84 -34.13
N GLY A 581 16.89 21.22 -34.63
CA GLY A 581 16.25 20.05 -34.03
C GLY A 581 16.64 18.74 -34.72
N ARG A 582 16.88 17.68 -33.95
CA ARG A 582 17.13 16.33 -34.47
C ARG A 582 15.92 15.43 -34.24
N TYR A 583 15.54 14.66 -35.26
CA TYR A 583 14.51 13.64 -35.17
C TYR A 583 15.01 12.32 -35.75
N ARG A 584 14.98 11.26 -34.95
CA ARG A 584 15.27 9.89 -35.38
C ARG A 584 13.97 9.09 -35.41
N PRO A 585 13.44 8.74 -36.59
CA PRO A 585 12.24 7.94 -36.71
C PRO A 585 12.38 6.57 -36.01
N SER A 586 11.29 6.12 -35.40
CA SER A 586 11.15 4.80 -34.77
C SER A 586 9.71 4.31 -34.93
N PRO A 587 9.43 3.02 -34.70
CA PRO A 587 8.06 2.50 -34.77
C PRO A 587 7.08 3.18 -33.80
N ARG A 588 7.55 3.86 -32.75
CA ARG A 588 6.72 4.40 -31.67
C ARG A 588 6.63 5.92 -31.63
N ASN A 589 7.54 6.65 -32.27
CA ASN A 589 7.56 8.14 -32.24
C ASN A 589 7.06 8.79 -33.55
N GLY A 590 6.49 8.01 -34.47
CA GLY A 590 5.97 8.50 -35.74
C GLY A 590 4.88 9.58 -35.60
N ARG A 591 4.12 9.54 -34.49
CA ARG A 591 3.09 10.55 -34.17
C ARG A 591 3.64 11.98 -34.12
N PHE A 592 4.92 12.16 -33.78
CA PHE A 592 5.55 13.46 -33.60
C PHE A 592 6.55 13.80 -34.73
N ALA A 593 6.50 13.08 -35.85
CA ALA A 593 7.40 13.30 -36.99
C ALA A 593 7.27 14.69 -37.62
N ALA A 594 6.09 15.31 -37.50
CA ALA A 594 5.78 16.65 -38.00
C ALA A 594 5.97 17.75 -36.95
N LEU A 595 6.36 17.43 -35.71
CA LEU A 595 6.46 18.40 -34.62
C LEU A 595 7.28 19.64 -35.03
N TYR A 596 8.48 19.44 -35.58
CA TYR A 596 9.33 20.56 -35.97
C TYR A 596 8.72 21.41 -37.11
N THR A 597 8.15 20.77 -38.13
CA THR A 597 7.53 21.48 -39.26
C THR A 597 6.27 22.23 -38.86
N ASP A 598 5.47 21.68 -37.95
CA ASP A 598 4.27 22.31 -37.41
C ASP A 598 4.61 23.57 -36.58
N HIS A 599 5.87 23.70 -36.15
CA HIS A 599 6.37 24.80 -35.33
C HIS A 599 7.41 25.66 -36.08
N GLY A 600 7.32 25.74 -37.41
CA GLY A 600 8.08 26.69 -38.23
C GLY A 600 9.52 26.28 -38.55
N PHE A 601 9.96 25.07 -38.21
CA PHE A 601 11.26 24.59 -38.65
C PHE A 601 11.21 24.07 -40.09
N THR A 602 12.32 24.25 -40.81
CA THR A 602 12.52 23.73 -42.16
C THR A 602 13.51 22.57 -42.15
N GLU A 603 13.20 21.50 -42.87
CA GLU A 603 14.10 20.33 -42.95
C GLU A 603 15.35 20.68 -43.78
N ARG A 604 16.53 20.37 -43.23
CA ARG A 604 17.82 20.54 -43.91
C ARG A 604 18.16 19.26 -44.67
N ASN A 605 18.51 19.42 -45.96
CA ASN A 605 18.91 18.33 -46.85
C ASN A 605 17.94 17.13 -46.86
N PRO A 606 16.73 17.28 -47.45
CA PRO A 606 15.82 16.17 -47.66
C PRO A 606 16.47 15.13 -48.60
N GLY A 607 17.15 14.13 -48.02
CA GLY A 607 17.80 13.03 -48.74
C GLY A 607 19.34 12.93 -48.67
N GLY A 608 20.04 13.75 -47.89
CA GLY A 608 21.52 13.75 -47.82
C GLY A 608 22.10 13.38 -46.46
N THR A 609 22.99 12.37 -46.42
CA THR A 609 23.77 12.01 -45.23
C THR A 609 24.84 13.06 -44.93
N ALA A 610 24.65 13.86 -43.88
CA ALA A 610 25.73 14.58 -43.23
C ALA A 610 25.52 14.54 -41.69
N ASP A 611 26.43 13.86 -40.99
CA ASP A 611 26.65 13.83 -39.54
C ASP A 611 25.49 13.47 -38.60
N GLY A 612 24.75 12.43 -38.97
CA GLY A 612 23.93 11.66 -38.04
C GLY A 612 23.68 10.28 -38.61
N GLY A 613 23.88 9.23 -37.81
CA GLY A 613 23.69 7.84 -38.23
C GLY A 613 22.38 7.64 -39.03
N ALA A 614 22.45 6.71 -39.99
CA ALA A 614 21.41 6.42 -40.98
C ALA A 614 19.98 6.63 -40.45
N GLY A 615 19.28 7.63 -41.00
CA GLY A 615 17.87 7.91 -40.73
C GLY A 615 17.55 9.10 -39.83
N THR A 616 18.52 9.85 -39.29
CA THR A 616 18.23 11.06 -38.51
C THR A 616 17.90 12.25 -39.43
N ARG A 617 16.72 12.84 -39.26
CA ARG A 617 16.27 14.07 -39.93
C ARG A 617 16.66 15.29 -39.10
N VAL A 618 17.06 16.36 -39.76
CA VAL A 618 17.53 17.60 -39.13
C VAL A 618 16.66 18.75 -39.59
N PHE A 619 16.17 19.53 -38.64
CA PHE A 619 15.28 20.66 -38.88
C PHE A 619 15.91 21.93 -38.34
N ALA A 620 15.71 23.08 -38.98
CA ALA A 620 16.26 24.35 -38.54
C ALA A 620 15.20 25.46 -38.52
N HIS A 621 15.23 26.27 -37.45
CA HIS A 621 14.44 27.47 -37.30
C HIS A 621 15.39 28.66 -37.16
N ARG A 622 15.27 29.66 -38.04
CA ARG A 622 16.06 30.89 -37.94
C ARG A 622 15.43 31.83 -36.91
N LEU A 623 16.26 32.46 -36.09
CA LEU A 623 15.83 33.38 -35.04
C LEU A 623 16.05 34.85 -35.43
N THR A 624 16.85 35.11 -36.47
CA THR A 624 17.13 36.43 -37.01
C THR A 624 16.44 36.64 -38.36
N ALA A 625 15.82 37.81 -38.54
CA ALA A 625 15.30 38.21 -39.84
C ALA A 625 16.50 38.51 -40.77
N ALA A 626 16.65 37.73 -41.84
CA ALA A 626 17.52 38.15 -42.95
C ALA A 626 16.94 39.44 -43.54
N GLN A 627 17.79 40.41 -43.89
CA GLN A 627 17.38 41.63 -44.58
C GLN A 627 16.52 41.28 -45.80
N GLY A 628 15.20 41.48 -45.71
CA GLY A 628 14.24 41.23 -46.79
C GLY A 628 13.24 40.07 -46.58
N CYS A 629 13.37 39.23 -45.55
CA CYS A 629 12.31 38.30 -45.13
C CYS A 629 11.73 38.76 -43.79
N GLY A 630 10.39 38.74 -43.66
CA GLY A 630 9.71 39.11 -42.42
C GLY A 630 10.17 38.25 -41.23
N PRO A 631 9.89 38.66 -39.97
CA PRO A 631 10.22 37.85 -38.81
C PRO A 631 9.53 36.48 -38.93
N ASP A 632 10.31 35.39 -38.99
CA ASP A 632 9.76 34.04 -38.90
C ASP A 632 9.07 33.93 -37.52
N ALA A 633 7.75 33.77 -37.55
CA ALA A 633 6.89 33.86 -36.38
C ALA A 633 7.19 32.73 -35.40
N LEU A 634 7.44 33.08 -34.12
CA LEU A 634 7.45 32.10 -33.05
C LEU A 634 6.10 31.35 -33.04
N PRO A 635 6.08 30.04 -32.73
CA PRO A 635 4.83 29.30 -32.59
C PRO A 635 3.88 30.00 -31.63
N ASP A 636 2.58 29.96 -31.93
CA ASP A 636 1.56 30.49 -31.04
C ASP A 636 1.63 29.77 -29.69
N HIS A 637 1.54 30.57 -28.62
CA HIS A 637 1.49 30.01 -27.28
C HIS A 637 0.11 29.34 -27.09
N PRO A 638 0.03 28.08 -26.63
CA PRO A 638 -1.26 27.47 -26.35
C PRO A 638 -2.00 28.26 -25.25
N ASP A 639 -3.16 28.83 -25.57
CA ASP A 639 -3.90 29.73 -24.67
C ASP A 639 -4.26 29.09 -23.31
N HIS A 640 -4.36 27.76 -23.27
CA HIS A 640 -4.71 26.98 -22.08
C HIS A 640 -3.51 26.57 -21.22
N ILE A 641 -2.29 26.94 -21.62
CA ILE A 641 -1.08 26.68 -20.83
C ILE A 641 -0.62 27.97 -20.17
N ARG A 642 -0.17 27.87 -18.92
CA ARG A 642 0.61 28.92 -18.27
C ARG A 642 2.06 28.47 -18.12
N LEU A 643 2.97 29.10 -18.85
CA LEU A 643 4.39 28.89 -18.66
C LEU A 643 4.86 29.68 -17.44
N LEU A 644 5.44 29.00 -16.45
CA LEU A 644 6.06 29.62 -15.28
C LEU A 644 7.53 29.89 -15.62
N SER A 645 7.92 31.17 -15.66
CA SER A 645 9.33 31.53 -15.89
C SER A 645 10.20 31.06 -14.72
N PRO A 646 11.41 30.54 -14.97
CA PRO A 646 12.33 30.20 -13.90
C PRO A 646 12.65 31.45 -13.08
N SER A 647 12.59 31.32 -11.75
CA SER A 647 13.18 32.31 -10.84
C SER A 647 14.63 32.52 -11.27
N ARG A 648 14.96 33.73 -11.77
CA ARG A 648 16.33 34.13 -12.10
C ARG A 648 17.16 34.06 -10.81
N GLY A 649 17.81 32.92 -10.61
CA GLY A 649 18.76 32.66 -9.52
C GLY A 649 20.18 32.80 -10.01
#